data_AF-A0AA96PJI5-F1
#
_entry.id   AF-A0AA96PJI5-F1
#
_cell.length_a   1.000
_cell.length_b   1.000
_cell.length_c   1.000
_cell.angle_alpha   90.00
_cell.angle_beta   90.00
_cell.angle_gamma   90.00
#
_symmetry.space_group_name_H-M   'P 1'
#
loop_
_entity.id
_entity.type
_entity.pdbx_description
1 polymer ?
#
loop_
_entity_poly.entity_id
_entity_poly.type
_entity_poly.pdbx_seq_one_letter_code
_entity_poly.pdbx_strand_id
1 'polypeptide(L)'
;MLLLDSANFSVTNSIRGGDGGLAGAFVASGCCAYGAGGAGGIGIVGSNLTITNKGTITGGYGGNGIQADAISFLSGANSLTLSDATGAGTIIGNISVTGLLSLNSGVFGPAVLNNVITGTGGLRISTNDTLTLGGTNSFTGGTTFAGGTLVLGSLGALGSAGALSFAGGTLQFSSSNTTDYSGRFSSAANQQFRIDTNNQNLTFASPLSSSSGSLIKSGAGTLTLTAANTYSGGTSITGGTLQIGDGGMAGSIVGNVTNNGTLVFNRSDSITFGGVIIGNGALTKTGAATLELTGANTYTGATTVSSGNLRINGSLASAVTVQNGATLSGAGTINSAVTVQSGGTLAPGNSIGTLTVQGNLVMTAASTYMVEVTPNSADRVNIAGTATLGGATVNASFAPGAYVEKKYTIVNAAGGVTGTFGTQVNTNLPTSFESRLSYDASNAYLNLELFPLPISISFNRNQAAVGNALVGFFNRAGGLPLVFGALDAKGLSQASGELGASSQQTTFDAMGIFISMMTDPFSAGRGNDATGVTSYADGALSYASKRKPTDAFAAITKSLPVAPVFQERWNVWAAGFGGSRGTDGSTVTGSNNATSSLYGTAVGADYWFSPSTMTGFSLAGGGTNFSVNGGGSGRSDLFQAGAFVRHTVGSAYVTAAAAYGWQDITTDRTVAAAGFERLRANFNANAYSGRVEAGSRFTTPWLSDVGLTPYGAVQVTALDLPSYAETGTSGATTFALAYAGKSVTSMRTELGLRSDKSFVLTEAILTLRGRAAWAHDYNPDRNVAATFQALPGASFVVSGAAQARNAALTTASAELKWMNGWSIAGTFEGEFSDVTQGYAGKGALRYSW
;
A
#
# COMPACT_ATOMS: atom_id res chain seq x y z
N MET A 1 28.27 78.40 -40.51
CA MET A 1 27.31 77.29 -40.37
C MET A 1 26.82 76.93 -41.77
N LEU A 2 26.98 75.69 -42.19
CA LEU A 2 26.48 75.20 -43.48
C LEU A 2 25.15 74.48 -43.20
N LEU A 3 24.01 75.07 -43.61
CA LEU A 3 22.68 74.47 -43.47
C LEU A 3 22.30 73.79 -44.79
N LEU A 4 21.99 72.50 -44.75
CA LEU A 4 21.86 71.66 -45.94
C LEU A 4 20.56 70.83 -45.89
N ASP A 5 19.95 70.58 -47.03
CA ASP A 5 18.82 69.66 -47.19
C ASP A 5 19.06 68.78 -48.41
N SER A 6 18.83 67.47 -48.25
CA SER A 6 18.83 66.47 -49.33
C SER A 6 20.15 66.40 -50.13
N ALA A 7 21.27 66.54 -49.43
CA ALA A 7 22.59 66.64 -50.04
C ALA A 7 23.48 65.42 -49.73
N ASN A 8 24.28 65.02 -50.72
CA ASN A 8 25.24 63.92 -50.65
C ASN A 8 26.67 64.48 -50.53
N PHE A 9 27.36 64.15 -49.44
CA PHE A 9 28.72 64.63 -49.13
C PHE A 9 29.71 63.49 -49.06
N SER A 10 30.86 63.67 -49.71
CA SER A 10 32.07 62.91 -49.41
C SER A 10 33.11 63.86 -48.82
N VAL A 11 33.38 63.72 -47.53
CA VAL A 11 34.36 64.56 -46.83
C VAL A 11 35.73 63.92 -46.97
N THR A 12 36.63 64.50 -47.77
CA THR A 12 37.95 63.92 -48.06
C THR A 12 39.12 64.59 -47.34
N ASN A 13 38.94 65.80 -46.79
CA ASN A 13 40.00 66.55 -46.11
C ASN A 13 39.58 66.97 -44.69
N SER A 14 39.10 68.21 -44.50
CA SER A 14 38.61 68.68 -43.20
C SER A 14 37.42 69.63 -43.33
N ILE A 15 36.41 69.47 -42.47
CA ILE A 15 35.32 70.42 -42.25
C ILE A 15 35.35 70.81 -40.77
N ARG A 16 35.48 72.11 -40.48
CA ARG A 16 35.56 72.64 -39.12
C ARG A 16 34.51 73.72 -38.90
N GLY A 17 33.76 73.59 -37.81
CA GLY A 17 32.90 74.66 -37.30
C GLY A 17 33.72 75.81 -36.73
N GLY A 18 33.25 77.06 -36.89
CA GLY A 18 33.96 78.23 -36.39
C GLY A 18 34.02 78.28 -34.87
N ASP A 19 35.14 78.74 -34.29
CA ASP A 19 35.25 78.93 -32.85
C ASP A 19 34.46 80.18 -32.40
N GLY A 20 33.87 80.11 -31.20
CA GLY A 20 33.14 81.22 -30.59
C GLY A 20 34.08 82.27 -29.98
N GLY A 21 33.68 83.54 -29.98
CA GLY A 21 34.46 84.61 -29.37
C GLY A 21 34.64 84.42 -27.86
N LEU A 22 35.83 84.71 -27.34
CA LEU A 22 36.14 84.69 -25.90
C LEU A 22 35.21 85.63 -25.13
N ALA A 23 34.79 85.24 -23.92
CA ALA A 23 34.19 86.18 -22.98
C ALA A 23 35.22 87.27 -22.63
N GLY A 24 34.83 88.55 -22.65
CA GLY A 24 35.76 89.67 -22.45
C GLY A 24 36.57 89.56 -21.15
N ALA A 25 37.88 89.84 -21.23
CA ALA A 25 38.80 89.75 -20.10
C ALA A 25 38.63 90.93 -19.11
N PHE A 26 38.89 90.64 -17.83
CA PHE A 26 38.74 91.52 -16.66
C PHE A 26 39.52 92.84 -16.78
N VAL A 27 38.88 93.97 -16.44
CA VAL A 27 39.54 95.17 -15.90
C VAL A 27 39.02 95.35 -14.48
N ALA A 28 39.93 95.52 -13.53
CA ALA A 28 39.64 95.56 -12.10
C ALA A 28 38.90 96.85 -11.67
N SER A 29 37.61 96.98 -11.98
CA SER A 29 36.65 97.76 -11.17
C SER A 29 35.20 97.62 -11.70
N GLY A 30 34.38 96.84 -10.99
CA GLY A 30 32.97 97.13 -10.69
C GLY A 30 31.95 97.32 -11.83
N CYS A 31 30.96 96.43 -11.82
CA CYS A 31 29.55 96.71 -12.16
C CYS A 31 29.10 96.55 -13.63
N CYS A 32 29.32 95.40 -14.27
CA CYS A 32 28.48 94.88 -15.36
C CYS A 32 28.59 93.35 -15.42
N ALA A 33 27.48 92.62 -15.58
CA ALA A 33 27.49 91.18 -15.81
C ALA A 33 28.12 90.85 -17.18
N TYR A 34 28.93 89.79 -17.23
CA TYR A 34 29.63 89.29 -18.41
C TYR A 34 28.69 89.05 -19.60
N GLY A 35 29.13 89.37 -20.82
CA GLY A 35 28.56 88.75 -22.01
C GLY A 35 28.95 87.27 -22.04
N ALA A 36 27.99 86.37 -22.31
CA ALA A 36 28.30 84.96 -22.49
C ALA A 36 29.29 84.78 -23.64
N GLY A 37 30.33 83.95 -23.44
CA GLY A 37 31.24 83.57 -24.52
C GLY A 37 30.46 83.00 -25.71
N GLY A 38 30.88 83.33 -26.93
CA GLY A 38 30.19 82.88 -28.15
C GLY A 38 30.14 81.36 -28.23
N ALA A 39 29.05 80.80 -28.74
CA ALA A 39 28.95 79.36 -28.97
C ALA A 39 29.91 78.93 -30.10
N GLY A 40 30.50 77.74 -29.97
CA GLY A 40 31.22 77.10 -31.06
C GLY A 40 30.24 76.68 -32.17
N GLY A 41 30.65 76.83 -33.42
CA GLY A 41 29.85 76.42 -34.57
C GLY A 41 29.89 74.92 -34.80
N ILE A 42 28.79 74.35 -35.29
CA ILE A 42 28.73 72.94 -35.70
C ILE A 42 29.40 72.79 -37.07
N GLY A 43 30.13 71.69 -37.28
CA GLY A 43 30.81 71.40 -38.56
C GLY A 43 29.83 71.22 -39.71
N ILE A 44 28.88 70.29 -39.58
CA ILE A 44 27.83 70.00 -40.58
C ILE A 44 26.45 70.04 -39.93
N VAL A 45 25.49 70.76 -40.53
CA VAL A 45 24.09 70.83 -40.05
C VAL A 45 23.11 70.65 -41.20
N GLY A 46 22.09 69.81 -41.03
CA GLY A 46 21.05 69.68 -42.06
C GLY A 46 20.10 68.50 -41.88
N SER A 47 19.29 68.26 -42.92
CA SER A 47 18.32 67.16 -42.99
C SER A 47 18.50 66.36 -44.28
N ASN A 48 18.06 65.09 -44.27
CA ASN A 48 18.16 64.17 -45.41
C ASN A 48 19.59 64.07 -45.99
N LEU A 49 20.59 64.10 -45.11
CA LEU A 49 22.00 64.12 -45.51
C LEU A 49 22.55 62.71 -45.67
N THR A 50 23.30 62.47 -46.75
CA THR A 50 24.16 61.28 -46.88
C THR A 50 25.60 61.70 -46.80
N ILE A 51 26.32 61.26 -45.76
CA ILE A 51 27.71 61.64 -45.50
C ILE A 51 28.59 60.39 -45.56
N THR A 52 29.57 60.41 -46.45
CA THR A 52 30.70 59.47 -46.45
C THR A 52 31.92 60.20 -45.92
N ASN A 53 32.38 59.83 -44.72
CA ASN A 53 33.49 60.52 -44.06
C ASN A 53 34.83 59.80 -44.30
N LYS A 54 35.70 60.42 -45.10
CA LYS A 54 37.09 60.01 -45.35
C LYS A 54 38.12 60.96 -44.71
N GLY A 55 37.68 62.12 -44.23
CA GLY A 55 38.51 63.20 -43.69
C GLY A 55 38.22 63.46 -42.21
N THR A 56 38.41 64.70 -41.75
CA THR A 56 38.11 65.13 -40.39
C THR A 56 36.88 66.04 -40.34
N ILE A 57 35.91 65.75 -39.48
CA ILE A 57 34.78 66.66 -39.20
C ILE A 57 34.91 67.12 -37.74
N THR A 58 34.94 68.43 -37.51
CA THR A 58 35.20 68.99 -36.17
C THR A 58 34.21 70.10 -35.81
N GLY A 59 33.61 70.01 -34.62
CA GLY A 59 32.87 71.14 -34.02
C GLY A 59 33.82 72.23 -33.55
N GLY A 60 33.44 73.51 -33.64
CA GLY A 60 34.23 74.62 -33.11
C GLY A 60 34.22 74.64 -31.58
N TYR A 61 35.24 75.25 -30.97
CA TYR A 61 35.25 75.51 -29.53
C TYR A 61 34.43 76.76 -29.21
N GLY A 62 33.54 76.69 -28.21
CA GLY A 62 32.91 77.88 -27.65
C GLY A 62 33.90 78.72 -26.83
N GLY A 63 33.54 79.98 -26.55
CA GLY A 63 34.30 80.87 -25.68
C GLY A 63 34.42 80.37 -24.23
N ASN A 64 33.69 79.32 -23.88
CA ASN A 64 33.77 78.57 -22.62
C ASN A 64 34.67 77.31 -22.69
N GLY A 65 35.33 77.08 -23.83
CA GLY A 65 36.19 75.90 -24.06
C GLY A 65 35.46 74.60 -24.37
N ILE A 66 34.12 74.58 -24.42
CA ILE A 66 33.34 73.38 -24.76
C ILE A 66 33.29 73.22 -26.27
N GLN A 67 33.60 72.03 -26.76
CA GLN A 67 33.49 71.71 -28.19
C GLN A 67 32.03 71.52 -28.59
N ALA A 68 31.60 72.21 -29.64
CA ALA A 68 30.29 72.02 -30.25
C ALA A 68 30.17 70.64 -30.90
N ASP A 69 28.94 70.26 -31.27
CA ASP A 69 28.70 69.07 -32.07
C ASP A 69 29.49 69.13 -33.39
N ALA A 70 30.03 67.99 -33.81
CA ALA A 70 30.66 67.88 -35.12
C ALA A 70 29.61 67.85 -36.24
N ILE A 71 28.50 67.15 -36.00
CA ILE A 71 27.42 66.95 -36.95
C ILE A 71 26.07 67.07 -36.23
N SER A 72 25.11 67.79 -36.83
CA SER A 72 23.73 67.87 -36.35
C SER A 72 22.73 67.56 -37.46
N PHE A 73 21.99 66.47 -37.29
CA PHE A 73 20.94 66.01 -38.19
C PHE A 73 19.56 66.46 -37.67
N LEU A 74 18.98 67.47 -38.31
CA LEU A 74 17.79 68.18 -37.81
C LEU A 74 16.48 67.41 -38.02
N SER A 75 16.35 66.66 -39.12
CA SER A 75 15.17 65.83 -39.42
C SER A 75 15.44 64.85 -40.58
N GLY A 76 14.42 64.10 -40.98
CA GLY A 76 14.48 63.26 -42.19
C GLY A 76 15.30 61.98 -42.03
N ALA A 77 15.64 61.37 -43.17
CA ALA A 77 16.44 60.14 -43.22
C ALA A 77 17.89 60.48 -43.60
N ASN A 78 18.79 60.35 -42.63
CA ASN A 78 20.20 60.67 -42.79
C ASN A 78 21.04 59.40 -42.83
N SER A 79 22.24 59.47 -43.40
CA SER A 79 23.18 58.36 -43.50
C SER A 79 24.59 58.86 -43.22
N LEU A 80 25.35 58.12 -42.40
CA LEU A 80 26.75 58.37 -42.10
C LEU A 80 27.55 57.08 -42.29
N THR A 81 28.50 57.11 -43.22
CA THR A 81 29.45 56.04 -43.49
C THR A 81 30.80 56.41 -42.91
N LEU A 82 31.32 55.58 -41.98
CA LEU A 82 32.49 55.89 -41.13
C LEU A 82 33.84 55.40 -41.68
N SER A 83 33.83 54.39 -42.53
CA SER A 83 35.01 53.80 -43.15
C SER A 83 34.74 53.56 -44.64
N ASP A 84 35.71 53.75 -45.52
CA ASP A 84 35.63 53.24 -46.90
C ASP A 84 37.02 52.83 -47.44
N ALA A 85 37.11 52.55 -48.75
CA ALA A 85 38.32 52.07 -49.41
C ALA A 85 39.59 52.90 -49.18
N THR A 86 39.47 54.14 -48.68
CA THR A 86 40.57 55.10 -48.55
C THR A 86 40.99 55.44 -47.10
N GLY A 87 40.34 54.86 -46.09
CA GLY A 87 40.64 55.10 -44.66
C GLY A 87 39.40 55.42 -43.82
N ALA A 88 39.54 55.49 -42.49
CA ALA A 88 38.47 55.88 -41.57
C ALA A 88 38.51 57.40 -41.31
N GLY A 89 37.41 58.10 -41.60
CA GLY A 89 37.29 59.52 -41.29
C GLY A 89 37.19 59.76 -39.78
N THR A 90 37.80 60.83 -39.28
CA THR A 90 37.77 61.22 -37.86
C THR A 90 36.63 62.20 -37.61
N ILE A 91 35.92 62.06 -36.49
CA ILE A 91 34.90 63.00 -36.02
C ILE A 91 35.32 63.51 -34.64
N ILE A 92 35.39 64.83 -34.47
CA ILE A 92 35.81 65.49 -33.23
C ILE A 92 34.67 66.39 -32.74
N GLY A 93 34.00 65.96 -31.67
CA GLY A 93 32.74 66.53 -31.18
C GLY A 93 31.60 65.50 -31.19
N ASN A 94 30.43 65.86 -30.68
CA ASN A 94 29.27 64.97 -30.61
C ASN A 94 28.49 64.92 -31.94
N ILE A 95 27.55 64.00 -32.05
CA ILE A 95 26.61 63.89 -33.17
C ILE A 95 25.19 64.05 -32.63
N SER A 96 24.49 65.11 -33.01
CA SER A 96 23.10 65.34 -32.60
C SER A 96 22.13 64.83 -33.67
N VAL A 97 21.09 64.11 -33.26
CA VAL A 97 20.11 63.46 -34.15
C VAL A 97 18.69 63.71 -33.68
N THR A 98 17.87 64.35 -34.52
CA THR A 98 16.42 64.53 -34.28
C THR A 98 15.56 63.68 -35.24
N GLY A 99 16.10 63.29 -36.40
CA GLY A 99 15.49 62.37 -37.38
C GLY A 99 15.99 60.92 -37.27
N LEU A 100 16.04 60.19 -38.38
CA LEU A 100 16.69 58.88 -38.44
C LEU A 100 18.14 59.05 -38.91
N LEU A 101 19.09 58.36 -38.29
CA LEU A 101 20.48 58.25 -38.74
C LEU A 101 20.84 56.79 -39.05
N SER A 102 21.08 56.48 -40.33
CA SER A 102 21.65 55.21 -40.75
C SER A 102 23.17 55.24 -40.60
N LEU A 103 23.72 54.38 -39.75
CA LEU A 103 25.15 54.19 -39.60
C LEU A 103 25.60 53.00 -40.46
N ASN A 104 26.61 53.25 -41.30
CA ASN A 104 27.24 52.23 -42.13
C ASN A 104 28.75 52.17 -41.80
N SER A 105 29.32 50.97 -41.72
CA SER A 105 30.73 50.80 -42.07
C SER A 105 30.77 50.60 -43.59
N GLY A 106 31.71 51.22 -44.29
CA GLY A 106 31.77 51.04 -45.75
C GLY A 106 32.34 49.68 -46.12
N VAL A 107 33.08 49.63 -47.23
CA VAL A 107 33.41 48.37 -47.92
C VAL A 107 34.47 47.53 -47.18
N PHE A 108 35.18 48.07 -46.19
CA PHE A 108 36.31 47.39 -45.53
C PHE A 108 36.27 47.48 -43.99
N GLY A 109 35.98 46.33 -43.35
CA GLY A 109 36.34 46.02 -41.96
C GLY A 109 35.54 46.68 -40.83
N PRO A 110 35.85 46.31 -39.57
CA PRO A 110 35.18 46.83 -38.38
C PRO A 110 35.39 48.34 -38.21
N ALA A 111 34.34 49.07 -37.87
CA ALA A 111 34.37 50.50 -37.57
C ALA A 111 34.12 50.77 -36.09
N VAL A 112 34.74 51.82 -35.53
CA VAL A 112 34.51 52.26 -34.14
C VAL A 112 34.06 53.71 -34.14
N LEU A 113 32.92 53.98 -33.49
CA LEU A 113 32.41 55.33 -33.27
C LEU A 113 32.39 55.63 -31.77
N ASN A 114 33.36 56.44 -31.33
CA ASN A 114 33.50 56.84 -29.93
C ASN A 114 32.76 58.13 -29.59
N ASN A 115 32.24 58.83 -30.59
CA ASN A 115 31.50 60.07 -30.42
C ASN A 115 30.19 59.82 -29.67
N VAL A 116 29.79 60.78 -28.82
CA VAL A 116 28.48 60.75 -28.17
C VAL A 116 27.41 61.14 -29.17
N ILE A 117 26.41 60.29 -29.32
CA ILE A 117 25.21 60.55 -30.11
C ILE A 117 24.09 61.01 -29.18
N THR A 118 23.49 62.17 -29.48
CA THR A 118 22.44 62.82 -28.67
C THR A 118 21.17 63.07 -29.49
N GLY A 119 20.09 63.50 -28.83
CA GLY A 119 18.87 63.98 -29.47
C GLY A 119 17.68 63.00 -29.44
N THR A 120 16.56 63.38 -30.04
CA THR A 120 15.31 62.56 -29.99
C THR A 120 15.20 61.53 -31.12
N GLY A 121 16.14 61.56 -32.06
CA GLY A 121 16.17 60.73 -33.25
C GLY A 121 16.56 59.27 -32.98
N GLY A 122 16.28 58.43 -33.97
CA GLY A 122 16.58 56.99 -33.93
C GLY A 122 17.81 56.64 -34.76
N LEU A 123 18.41 55.48 -34.46
CA LEU A 123 19.51 54.91 -35.24
C LEU A 123 19.03 53.74 -36.10
N ARG A 124 19.63 53.59 -37.28
CA ARG A 124 19.54 52.38 -38.10
C ARG A 124 20.95 51.87 -38.38
N ILE A 125 21.27 50.67 -37.94
CA ILE A 125 22.57 50.05 -38.19
C ILE A 125 22.46 49.24 -39.47
N SER A 126 23.08 49.72 -40.55
CA SER A 126 23.08 49.07 -41.88
C SER A 126 24.50 48.72 -42.35
N THR A 127 25.41 48.44 -41.41
CA THR A 127 26.76 47.95 -41.71
C THR A 127 26.72 46.57 -42.37
N ASN A 128 27.74 46.27 -43.19
CA ASN A 128 27.96 44.94 -43.77
C ASN A 128 28.85 44.03 -42.89
N ASP A 129 29.51 44.60 -41.88
CA ASP A 129 30.45 43.91 -40.99
C ASP A 129 30.17 44.39 -39.55
N THR A 130 31.18 44.84 -38.81
CA THR A 130 31.07 45.16 -37.39
C THR A 130 31.17 46.66 -37.15
N LEU A 131 30.26 47.21 -36.35
CA LEU A 131 30.32 48.58 -35.85
C LEU A 131 30.34 48.58 -34.33
N THR A 132 31.34 49.19 -33.72
CA THR A 132 31.42 49.39 -32.28
C THR A 132 30.97 50.79 -31.91
N LEU A 133 29.94 50.91 -31.06
CA LEU A 133 29.58 52.19 -30.43
C LEU A 133 30.26 52.31 -29.08
N GLY A 134 31.33 53.11 -29.02
CA GLY A 134 32.09 53.38 -27.79
C GLY A 134 31.62 54.62 -27.03
N GLY A 135 30.84 55.50 -27.67
CA GLY A 135 30.29 56.69 -27.01
C GLY A 135 29.24 56.35 -25.94
N THR A 136 29.13 57.17 -24.90
CA THR A 136 28.02 57.09 -23.93
C THR A 136 26.85 57.90 -24.49
N ASN A 137 26.02 57.25 -25.29
CA ASN A 137 24.99 57.91 -26.08
C ASN A 137 23.76 58.27 -25.23
N SER A 138 23.04 59.33 -25.62
CA SER A 138 21.84 59.83 -24.93
C SER A 138 20.62 59.98 -25.85
N PHE A 139 20.69 59.48 -27.08
CA PHE A 139 19.54 59.50 -27.99
C PHE A 139 18.36 58.66 -27.47
N THR A 140 17.14 59.04 -27.85
CA THR A 140 15.90 58.41 -27.32
C THR A 140 15.01 57.75 -28.37
N GLY A 141 15.29 57.91 -29.66
CA GLY A 141 14.43 57.39 -30.75
C GLY A 141 14.56 55.88 -31.04
N GLY A 142 15.40 55.15 -30.30
CA GLY A 142 15.61 53.71 -30.47
C GLY A 142 16.65 53.35 -31.51
N THR A 143 16.80 52.06 -31.80
CA THR A 143 17.82 51.53 -32.73
C THR A 143 17.26 50.35 -33.53
N THR A 144 17.42 50.38 -34.85
CA THR A 144 17.09 49.26 -35.74
C THR A 144 18.36 48.57 -36.21
N PHE A 145 18.54 47.29 -35.89
CA PHE A 145 19.63 46.44 -36.38
C PHE A 145 19.25 45.85 -37.74
N ALA A 146 19.64 46.51 -38.83
CA ALA A 146 19.26 46.11 -40.19
C ALA A 146 20.28 45.22 -40.90
N GLY A 147 21.56 45.33 -40.55
CA GLY A 147 22.63 44.52 -41.11
C GLY A 147 23.86 44.48 -40.20
N GLY A 148 24.77 43.55 -40.48
CA GLY A 148 26.04 43.40 -39.77
C GLY A 148 25.90 43.15 -38.27
N THR A 149 26.93 43.49 -37.50
CA THR A 149 27.01 43.33 -36.06
C THR A 149 27.25 44.69 -35.39
N LEU A 150 26.43 45.05 -34.40
CA LEU A 150 26.69 46.19 -33.53
C LEU A 150 27.32 45.70 -32.22
N VAL A 151 28.57 46.09 -31.95
CA VAL A 151 29.23 45.84 -30.66
C VAL A 151 28.91 46.97 -29.69
N LEU A 152 28.48 46.59 -28.49
CA LEU A 152 28.29 47.52 -27.38
C LEU A 152 29.64 47.86 -26.75
N GLY A 153 30.25 48.96 -27.19
CA GLY A 153 31.57 49.42 -26.70
C GLY A 153 31.53 50.18 -25.36
N SER A 154 30.35 50.57 -24.88
CA SER A 154 30.14 51.28 -23.61
C SER A 154 28.77 50.94 -22.99
N LEU A 155 28.58 51.26 -21.71
CA LEU A 155 27.28 51.11 -21.00
C LEU A 155 26.15 51.92 -21.65
N GLY A 156 26.47 53.07 -22.25
CA GLY A 156 25.51 53.97 -22.89
C GLY A 156 25.36 53.76 -24.40
N ALA A 157 25.92 52.69 -24.97
CA ALA A 157 26.02 52.51 -26.42
C ALA A 157 24.66 52.62 -27.17
N LEU A 158 23.54 52.18 -26.57
CA LEU A 158 22.21 52.19 -27.21
C LEU A 158 21.31 53.37 -26.78
N GLY A 159 21.86 54.41 -26.16
CA GLY A 159 21.05 55.51 -25.65
C GLY A 159 20.17 55.10 -24.46
N SER A 160 19.39 56.05 -23.95
CA SER A 160 18.61 55.90 -22.71
C SER A 160 17.21 55.34 -22.92
N ALA A 161 16.65 55.44 -24.14
CA ALA A 161 15.26 55.06 -24.42
C ALA A 161 15.04 54.62 -25.88
N GLY A 162 13.80 54.23 -26.19
CA GLY A 162 13.36 53.83 -27.52
C GLY A 162 13.54 52.34 -27.81
N ALA A 163 12.72 51.84 -28.73
CA ALA A 163 12.65 50.44 -29.08
C ALA A 163 13.89 49.96 -29.86
N LEU A 164 14.25 48.70 -29.64
CA LEU A 164 15.35 48.01 -30.30
C LEU A 164 14.76 46.96 -31.26
N SER A 165 14.85 47.22 -32.56
CA SER A 165 14.22 46.41 -33.60
C SER A 165 15.26 45.59 -34.37
N PHE A 166 14.99 44.31 -34.62
CA PHE A 166 15.89 43.38 -35.28
C PHE A 166 15.39 43.04 -36.68
N ALA A 167 15.97 43.69 -37.69
CA ALA A 167 15.61 43.57 -39.10
C ALA A 167 16.69 42.85 -39.95
N GLY A 168 17.60 42.12 -39.31
CA GLY A 168 18.65 41.33 -39.97
C GLY A 168 20.01 41.40 -39.29
N GLY A 169 20.31 42.50 -38.59
CA GLY A 169 21.59 42.70 -37.88
C GLY A 169 21.67 41.97 -36.53
N THR A 170 22.88 41.86 -36.01
CA THR A 170 23.23 41.21 -34.73
C THR A 170 23.59 42.26 -33.68
N LEU A 171 23.09 42.09 -32.46
CA LEU A 171 23.52 42.85 -31.30
C LEU A 171 24.57 42.03 -30.53
N GLN A 172 25.80 42.54 -30.44
CA GLN A 172 26.89 41.88 -29.73
C GLN A 172 27.21 42.58 -28.41
N PHE A 173 27.17 41.81 -27.34
CA PHE A 173 27.56 42.23 -26.00
C PHE A 173 29.07 42.14 -25.81
N SER A 174 29.60 42.91 -24.87
CA SER A 174 31.04 42.95 -24.58
C SER A 174 31.29 43.07 -23.07
N SER A 175 32.54 42.99 -22.65
CA SER A 175 32.92 43.30 -21.26
C SER A 175 32.58 44.73 -20.85
N SER A 176 32.43 45.65 -21.81
CA SER A 176 32.03 47.03 -21.55
C SER A 176 30.53 47.20 -21.33
N ASN A 177 29.70 46.21 -21.71
CA ASN A 177 28.26 46.29 -21.56
C ASN A 177 27.59 44.91 -21.55
N THR A 178 27.02 44.55 -20.40
CA THR A 178 26.19 43.36 -20.16
C THR A 178 24.78 43.74 -19.69
N THR A 179 24.33 44.96 -20.00
CA THR A 179 23.04 45.52 -19.56
C THR A 179 21.88 44.74 -20.17
N ASP A 180 20.87 44.41 -19.38
CA ASP A 180 19.65 43.80 -19.91
C ASP A 180 18.84 44.82 -20.74
N TYR A 181 18.84 44.64 -22.06
CA TYR A 181 18.05 45.47 -22.98
C TYR A 181 16.75 44.79 -23.43
N SER A 182 16.43 43.59 -22.94
CA SER A 182 15.26 42.82 -23.39
C SER A 182 13.94 43.59 -23.23
N GLY A 183 13.80 44.43 -22.20
CA GLY A 183 12.62 45.28 -22.00
C GLY A 183 12.42 46.37 -23.07
N ARG A 184 13.45 46.65 -23.88
CA ARG A 184 13.38 47.59 -25.02
C ARG A 184 13.22 46.89 -26.36
N PHE A 185 13.28 45.55 -26.42
CA PHE A 185 13.19 44.84 -27.68
C PHE A 185 11.78 44.97 -28.27
N SER A 186 11.71 45.26 -29.58
CA SER A 186 10.45 45.48 -30.29
C SER A 186 9.58 44.24 -30.26
N SER A 187 8.26 44.43 -30.14
CA SER A 187 7.26 43.37 -30.21
C SER A 187 6.54 43.28 -31.56
N ALA A 188 7.02 44.03 -32.56
CA ALA A 188 6.50 43.94 -33.92
C ALA A 188 6.62 42.51 -34.49
N ALA A 189 5.89 42.21 -35.56
CA ALA A 189 6.03 40.91 -36.23
C ALA A 189 7.44 40.71 -36.80
N ASN A 190 7.84 39.45 -36.96
CA ASN A 190 9.05 39.00 -37.65
C ASN A 190 10.38 39.54 -37.07
N GLN A 191 10.44 39.81 -35.75
CA GLN A 191 11.72 40.20 -35.13
C GLN A 191 12.68 39.00 -35.08
N GLN A 192 13.90 39.19 -35.55
CA GLN A 192 14.94 38.17 -35.48
C GLN A 192 15.95 38.55 -34.39
N PHE A 193 15.64 38.26 -33.12
CA PHE A 193 16.48 38.60 -31.98
C PHE A 193 17.85 37.90 -32.08
N ARG A 194 18.79 38.51 -32.81
CA ARG A 194 20.17 38.03 -33.02
C ARG A 194 21.04 38.58 -31.91
N ILE A 195 21.32 37.72 -30.93
CA ILE A 195 22.03 38.06 -29.71
C ILE A 195 23.36 37.31 -29.71
N ASP A 196 24.43 38.06 -29.89
CA ASP A 196 25.79 37.56 -29.72
C ASP A 196 26.27 37.91 -28.31
N THR A 197 26.41 36.91 -27.47
CA THR A 197 26.95 37.13 -26.12
C THR A 197 28.44 37.41 -26.11
N ASN A 198 29.13 37.20 -27.24
CA ASN A 198 30.59 37.08 -27.27
C ASN A 198 31.01 36.09 -26.16
N ASN A 199 31.81 36.50 -25.18
CA ASN A 199 32.22 35.67 -24.04
C ASN A 199 31.48 36.00 -22.73
N GLN A 200 30.36 36.74 -22.81
CA GLN A 200 29.66 37.28 -21.64
C GLN A 200 28.47 36.43 -21.19
N ASN A 201 28.19 36.44 -19.90
CA ASN A 201 26.95 35.87 -19.37
C ASN A 201 25.91 36.99 -19.21
N LEU A 202 24.74 36.80 -19.81
CA LEU A 202 23.65 37.77 -19.85
C LEU A 202 22.39 37.14 -19.25
N THR A 203 21.58 37.96 -18.58
CA THR A 203 20.23 37.59 -18.15
C THR A 203 19.24 38.54 -18.77
N PHE A 204 18.26 38.01 -19.50
CA PHE A 204 17.12 38.75 -20.01
C PHE A 204 15.90 38.47 -19.13
N ALA A 205 15.47 39.51 -18.42
CA ALA A 205 14.37 39.47 -17.46
C ALA A 205 13.02 39.90 -18.04
N SER A 206 12.99 40.46 -19.26
CA SER A 206 11.76 40.81 -19.95
C SER A 206 11.43 39.82 -21.08
N PRO A 207 10.14 39.58 -21.37
CA PRO A 207 9.74 38.58 -22.36
C PRO A 207 10.04 39.03 -23.78
N LEU A 208 10.72 38.17 -24.54
CA LEU A 208 10.84 38.30 -25.98
C LEU A 208 9.52 37.90 -26.65
N SER A 209 8.82 38.87 -27.24
CA SER A 209 7.47 38.68 -27.76
C SER A 209 7.40 39.18 -29.20
N SER A 210 7.15 38.31 -30.19
CA SER A 210 7.04 38.71 -31.60
C SER A 210 6.36 37.62 -32.43
N SER A 211 5.26 37.93 -33.10
CA SER A 211 4.61 36.98 -34.01
C SER A 211 5.55 36.65 -35.19
N SER A 212 5.78 35.36 -35.41
CA SER A 212 6.77 34.84 -36.37
C SER A 212 8.21 35.29 -36.12
N GLY A 213 8.49 35.91 -34.97
CA GLY A 213 9.83 36.28 -34.55
C GLY A 213 10.64 35.08 -34.05
N SER A 214 11.96 35.15 -34.11
CA SER A 214 12.88 34.09 -33.72
C SER A 214 13.96 34.59 -32.77
N LEU A 215 14.52 33.69 -31.96
CA LEU A 215 15.72 33.94 -31.18
C LEU A 215 16.92 33.24 -31.82
N ILE A 216 17.99 33.97 -32.06
CA ILE A 216 19.26 33.44 -32.56
C ILE A 216 20.35 33.82 -31.55
N LYS A 217 20.87 32.82 -30.85
CA LYS A 217 21.92 32.96 -29.84
C LYS A 217 23.26 32.53 -30.41
N SER A 218 24.24 33.44 -30.40
CA SER A 218 25.64 33.19 -30.77
C SER A 218 26.60 33.65 -29.66
N GLY A 219 27.91 33.43 -29.87
CA GLY A 219 28.95 33.71 -28.87
C GLY A 219 29.09 32.59 -27.85
N ALA A 220 30.28 32.44 -27.25
CA ALA A 220 30.60 31.39 -26.29
C ALA A 220 29.94 31.55 -24.91
N GLY A 221 29.50 32.76 -24.56
CA GLY A 221 28.85 33.06 -23.28
C GLY A 221 27.45 32.47 -23.11
N THR A 222 26.88 32.66 -21.91
CA THR A 222 25.52 32.18 -21.55
C THR A 222 24.48 33.27 -21.72
N LEU A 223 23.37 32.97 -22.39
CA LEU A 223 22.16 33.79 -22.34
C LEU A 223 21.11 33.09 -21.47
N THR A 224 20.75 33.70 -20.35
CA THR A 224 19.71 33.20 -19.43
C THR A 224 18.41 33.94 -19.68
N LEU A 225 17.33 33.21 -19.95
CA LEU A 225 15.98 33.75 -20.12
C LEU A 225 15.15 33.44 -18.87
N THR A 226 14.80 34.47 -18.10
CA THR A 226 13.97 34.31 -16.89
C THR A 226 12.51 34.71 -17.10
N ALA A 227 12.17 35.33 -18.23
CA ALA A 227 10.79 35.64 -18.60
C ALA A 227 10.12 34.53 -19.45
N ALA A 228 8.79 34.58 -19.53
CA ALA A 228 8.03 33.73 -20.44
C ALA A 228 8.06 34.30 -21.86
N ASN A 229 8.83 33.69 -22.77
CA ASN A 229 8.98 34.19 -24.13
C ASN A 229 7.87 33.67 -25.04
N THR A 230 7.38 34.51 -25.95
CA THR A 230 6.20 34.23 -26.80
C THR A 230 6.47 34.38 -28.30
N TYR A 231 7.72 34.55 -28.70
CA TYR A 231 8.09 34.49 -30.11
C TYR A 231 7.79 33.11 -30.72
N SER A 232 7.32 33.06 -31.96
CA SER A 232 6.77 31.81 -32.55
C SER A 232 7.56 31.23 -33.73
N GLY A 233 8.62 31.90 -34.20
CA GLY A 233 9.50 31.48 -35.29
C GLY A 233 10.63 30.51 -34.87
N GLY A 234 10.64 30.06 -33.60
CA GLY A 234 11.61 29.10 -33.08
C GLY A 234 12.91 29.71 -32.56
N THR A 235 13.81 28.84 -32.12
CA THR A 235 15.08 29.20 -31.46
C THR A 235 16.26 28.54 -32.18
N SER A 236 17.34 29.28 -32.42
CA SER A 236 18.60 28.75 -32.94
C SER A 236 19.74 29.10 -32.00
N ILE A 237 20.47 28.08 -31.53
CA ILE A 237 21.67 28.22 -30.71
C ILE A 237 22.84 27.84 -31.61
N THR A 238 23.60 28.84 -32.07
CA THR A 238 24.76 28.62 -32.95
C THR A 238 26.07 28.53 -32.17
N GLY A 239 26.08 28.94 -30.89
CA GLY A 239 27.22 28.81 -30.00
C GLY A 239 26.90 29.16 -28.55
N GLY A 240 27.78 28.73 -27.64
CA GLY A 240 27.65 28.96 -26.19
C GLY A 240 26.43 28.27 -25.57
N THR A 241 25.86 28.90 -24.55
CA THR A 241 24.75 28.33 -23.76
C THR A 241 23.51 29.20 -23.85
N LEU A 242 22.36 28.59 -24.11
CA LEU A 242 21.05 29.18 -23.83
C LEU A 242 20.46 28.48 -22.60
N GLN A 243 20.19 29.24 -21.54
CA GLN A 243 19.60 28.72 -20.31
C GLN A 243 18.17 29.24 -20.13
N ILE A 244 17.25 28.32 -19.86
CA ILE A 244 15.83 28.60 -19.60
C ILE A 244 15.59 28.51 -18.09
N GLY A 245 15.27 29.65 -17.49
CA GLY A 245 15.17 29.83 -16.05
C GLY A 245 16.52 29.95 -15.35
N ASP A 246 16.49 30.38 -14.10
CA ASP A 246 17.65 30.60 -13.21
C ASP A 246 17.57 29.77 -11.92
N GLY A 247 16.71 28.74 -11.90
CA GLY A 247 16.36 27.96 -10.71
C GLY A 247 15.03 28.40 -10.08
N GLY A 248 14.49 29.55 -10.47
CA GLY A 248 13.14 29.99 -10.09
C GLY A 248 12.01 29.27 -10.86
N MET A 249 10.80 29.82 -10.72
CA MET A 249 9.55 29.38 -11.38
C MET A 249 9.23 30.13 -12.69
N ALA A 250 10.14 30.96 -13.19
CA ALA A 250 9.98 31.67 -14.46
C ALA A 250 11.02 31.24 -15.52
N GLY A 251 10.73 31.55 -16.79
CA GLY A 251 11.55 31.19 -17.95
C GLY A 251 10.85 30.17 -18.86
N SER A 252 10.64 30.53 -20.12
CA SER A 252 10.15 29.60 -21.15
C SER A 252 10.60 30.03 -22.55
N ILE A 253 10.60 29.08 -23.48
CA ILE A 253 10.73 29.30 -24.92
C ILE A 253 9.64 28.51 -25.64
N VAL A 254 9.31 28.90 -26.88
CA VAL A 254 8.26 28.26 -27.69
C VAL A 254 8.84 27.78 -29.02
N GLY A 255 8.26 26.71 -29.56
CA GLY A 255 8.60 26.16 -30.87
C GLY A 255 9.86 25.29 -30.86
N ASN A 256 10.31 24.95 -32.07
CA ASN A 256 11.47 24.07 -32.26
C ASN A 256 12.78 24.78 -31.92
N VAL A 257 13.79 23.98 -31.56
CA VAL A 257 15.14 24.46 -31.24
C VAL A 257 16.15 23.79 -32.17
N THR A 258 16.87 24.59 -32.94
CA THR A 258 18.12 24.15 -33.59
C THR A 258 19.27 24.40 -32.63
N ASN A 259 19.76 23.35 -31.98
CA ASN A 259 20.80 23.41 -30.96
C ASN A 259 22.14 22.92 -31.50
N ASN A 260 23.09 23.84 -31.71
CA ASN A 260 24.49 23.54 -32.01
C ASN A 260 25.44 24.03 -30.89
N GLY A 261 24.88 24.41 -29.73
CA GLY A 261 25.62 24.80 -28.53
C GLY A 261 25.19 23.94 -27.33
N THR A 262 24.82 24.58 -26.23
CA THR A 262 24.19 23.92 -25.08
C THR A 262 22.85 24.55 -24.77
N LEU A 263 21.81 23.73 -24.67
CA LEU A 263 20.50 24.14 -24.13
C LEU A 263 20.38 23.66 -22.69
N VAL A 264 20.11 24.56 -21.76
CA VAL A 264 19.97 24.26 -20.33
C VAL A 264 18.55 24.57 -19.87
N PHE A 265 17.93 23.65 -19.12
CA PHE A 265 16.70 23.93 -18.39
C PHE A 265 16.97 23.91 -16.88
N ASN A 266 16.79 25.08 -16.25
CA ASN A 266 16.97 25.30 -14.82
C ASN A 266 15.69 25.91 -14.20
N ARG A 267 14.70 25.04 -13.96
CA ARG A 267 13.36 25.38 -13.46
C ARG A 267 13.04 24.61 -12.17
N SER A 268 12.40 25.26 -11.20
CA SER A 268 11.95 24.62 -9.93
C SER A 268 10.49 24.15 -9.94
N ASP A 269 9.76 24.38 -11.02
CA ASP A 269 8.43 23.87 -11.34
C ASP A 269 8.48 22.93 -12.54
N SER A 270 7.54 22.00 -12.60
CA SER A 270 7.48 21.01 -13.68
C SER A 270 6.96 21.65 -14.97
N ILE A 271 7.69 21.46 -16.07
CA ILE A 271 7.33 21.99 -17.38
C ILE A 271 7.34 20.91 -18.46
N THR A 272 6.45 21.06 -19.44
CA THR A 272 6.43 20.25 -20.66
C THR A 272 6.95 21.07 -21.83
N PHE A 273 7.97 20.56 -22.52
CA PHE A 273 8.50 21.12 -23.74
C PHE A 273 8.14 20.24 -24.94
N GLY A 274 7.19 20.73 -25.75
CA GLY A 274 6.69 20.02 -26.93
C GLY A 274 7.43 20.32 -28.23
N GLY A 275 8.35 21.29 -28.24
CA GLY A 275 9.17 21.60 -29.41
C GLY A 275 10.14 20.47 -29.73
N VAL A 276 10.51 20.35 -31.01
CA VAL A 276 11.55 19.41 -31.44
C VAL A 276 12.92 20.08 -31.31
N ILE A 277 13.85 19.41 -30.63
CA ILE A 277 15.26 19.80 -30.58
C ILE A 277 16.04 19.03 -31.65
N ILE A 278 16.72 19.75 -32.54
CA ILE A 278 17.58 19.20 -33.60
C ILE A 278 19.01 19.78 -33.48
N GLY A 279 19.97 19.20 -34.21
CA GLY A 279 21.36 19.70 -34.27
C GLY A 279 22.37 18.79 -33.57
N ASN A 280 23.57 19.28 -33.33
CA ASN A 280 24.67 18.51 -32.72
C ASN A 280 25.03 18.95 -31.30
N GLY A 281 24.32 19.94 -30.76
CA GLY A 281 24.54 20.48 -29.42
C GLY A 281 24.06 19.58 -28.28
N ALA A 282 24.45 19.93 -27.06
CA ALA A 282 24.12 19.20 -25.84
C ALA A 282 22.85 19.74 -25.17
N LEU A 283 22.17 18.88 -24.41
CA LEU A 283 21.08 19.27 -23.51
C LEU A 283 21.50 19.02 -22.06
N THR A 284 21.29 20.00 -21.18
CA THR A 284 21.52 19.83 -19.74
C THR A 284 20.26 20.17 -18.95
N LYS A 285 19.85 19.26 -18.07
CA LYS A 285 18.73 19.44 -17.14
C LYS A 285 19.28 19.60 -15.72
N THR A 286 19.20 20.80 -15.16
CA THR A 286 19.78 21.15 -13.85
C THR A 286 18.75 21.65 -12.82
N GLY A 287 17.54 22.00 -13.24
CA GLY A 287 16.48 22.43 -12.32
C GLY A 287 15.96 21.31 -11.41
N ALA A 288 15.39 21.64 -10.25
CA ALA A 288 14.93 20.65 -9.28
C ALA A 288 13.66 19.87 -9.69
N ALA A 289 12.82 20.44 -10.55
CA ALA A 289 11.53 19.84 -10.93
C ALA A 289 11.59 18.98 -12.20
N THR A 290 10.44 18.58 -12.74
CA THR A 290 10.37 17.73 -13.94
C THR A 290 10.48 18.56 -15.22
N LEU A 291 11.39 18.20 -16.11
CA LEU A 291 11.31 18.58 -17.53
C LEU A 291 10.75 17.40 -18.30
N GLU A 292 9.59 17.58 -18.92
CA GLU A 292 9.02 16.58 -19.83
C GLU A 292 9.30 16.95 -21.29
N LEU A 293 9.87 16.00 -22.04
CA LEU A 293 10.05 16.10 -23.48
C LEU A 293 9.03 15.19 -24.19
N THR A 294 8.16 15.79 -24.99
CA THR A 294 7.13 15.06 -25.77
C THR A 294 7.43 15.04 -27.28
N GLY A 295 8.31 15.92 -27.76
CA GLY A 295 8.73 15.96 -29.16
C GLY A 295 9.64 14.80 -29.59
N ALA A 296 9.78 14.61 -30.91
CA ALA A 296 10.72 13.66 -31.50
C ALA A 296 12.11 14.31 -31.66
N ASN A 297 12.89 14.34 -30.59
CA ASN A 297 14.16 15.06 -30.53
C ASN A 297 15.28 14.28 -31.24
N THR A 298 15.88 14.89 -32.27
CA THR A 298 16.88 14.24 -33.14
C THR A 298 18.29 14.79 -32.96
N TYR A 299 18.51 15.66 -31.97
CA TYR A 299 19.86 16.14 -31.65
C TYR A 299 20.77 15.01 -31.14
N THR A 300 22.06 15.10 -31.44
CA THR A 300 23.03 14.03 -31.18
C THR A 300 24.03 14.33 -30.07
N GLY A 301 24.22 15.60 -29.69
CA GLY A 301 25.08 15.95 -28.56
C GLY A 301 24.49 15.47 -27.23
N ALA A 302 25.35 15.09 -26.29
CA ALA A 302 24.96 14.37 -25.07
C ALA A 302 23.88 15.09 -24.24
N THR A 303 22.98 14.30 -23.64
CA THR A 303 22.00 14.76 -22.66
C THR A 303 22.51 14.47 -21.25
N THR A 304 22.69 15.50 -20.43
CA THR A 304 23.07 15.36 -19.02
C THR A 304 21.91 15.73 -18.11
N VAL A 305 21.53 14.82 -17.21
CA VAL A 305 20.56 15.07 -16.13
C VAL A 305 21.34 15.25 -14.85
N SER A 306 21.51 16.51 -14.43
CA SER A 306 22.29 16.88 -13.25
C SER A 306 21.44 17.01 -11.98
N SER A 307 20.14 17.27 -12.12
CA SER A 307 19.20 17.34 -10.99
C SER A 307 17.75 17.21 -11.45
N GLY A 308 16.85 16.94 -10.48
CA GLY A 308 15.42 16.77 -10.70
C GLY A 308 15.11 15.59 -11.62
N ASN A 309 13.99 15.69 -12.34
CA ASN A 309 13.53 14.63 -13.22
C ASN A 309 13.57 15.08 -14.70
N LEU A 310 14.15 14.26 -15.57
CA LEU A 310 13.95 14.33 -17.02
C LEU A 310 12.97 13.22 -17.42
N ARG A 311 11.77 13.60 -17.86
CA ARG A 311 10.74 12.67 -18.32
C ARG A 311 10.71 12.62 -19.85
N ILE A 312 10.93 11.46 -20.44
CA ILE A 312 10.87 11.25 -21.89
C ILE A 312 9.56 10.55 -22.23
N ASN A 313 8.65 11.29 -22.87
CA ASN A 313 7.39 10.76 -23.42
C ASN A 313 7.29 10.90 -24.95
N GLY A 314 8.31 11.48 -25.59
CA GLY A 314 8.54 11.45 -27.03
C GLY A 314 9.68 10.51 -27.41
N SER A 315 10.56 10.97 -28.30
CA SER A 315 11.81 10.26 -28.61
C SER A 315 13.04 11.16 -28.46
N LEU A 316 14.18 10.53 -28.20
CA LEU A 316 15.47 11.21 -28.02
C LEU A 316 16.59 10.45 -28.71
N ALA A 317 17.28 11.06 -29.67
CA ALA A 317 18.41 10.45 -30.38
C ALA A 317 19.75 10.51 -29.62
N SER A 318 19.83 11.32 -28.56
CA SER A 318 21.04 11.53 -27.78
C SER A 318 21.28 10.47 -26.70
N ALA A 319 22.55 10.25 -26.36
CA ALA A 319 22.94 9.47 -25.19
C ALA A 319 22.61 10.23 -23.91
N VAL A 320 22.09 9.54 -22.89
CA VAL A 320 21.66 10.15 -21.63
C VAL A 320 22.57 9.72 -20.48
N THR A 321 23.08 10.70 -19.74
CA THR A 321 23.81 10.48 -18.47
C THR A 321 23.01 11.04 -17.30
N VAL A 322 22.70 10.19 -16.33
CA VAL A 322 21.96 10.56 -15.10
C VAL A 322 22.95 10.64 -13.95
N GLN A 323 23.09 11.83 -13.35
CA GLN A 323 24.04 12.11 -12.26
C GLN A 323 23.39 11.92 -10.88
N ASN A 324 24.17 12.13 -9.83
CA ASN A 324 23.74 12.01 -8.44
C ASN A 324 22.53 12.89 -8.13
N GLY A 325 21.47 12.31 -7.54
CA GLY A 325 20.24 13.02 -7.18
C GLY A 325 19.31 13.32 -8.35
N ALA A 326 19.68 12.94 -9.57
CA ALA A 326 18.85 13.12 -10.76
C ALA A 326 18.05 11.84 -11.09
N THR A 327 16.92 12.03 -11.78
CA THR A 327 16.05 10.95 -12.23
C THR A 327 15.82 11.04 -13.74
N LEU A 328 15.89 9.90 -14.42
CA LEU A 328 15.36 9.72 -15.77
C LEU A 328 14.08 8.89 -15.69
N SER A 329 13.00 9.37 -16.30
CA SER A 329 11.70 8.70 -16.29
C SER A 329 10.96 8.78 -17.62
N GLY A 330 9.75 8.23 -17.68
CA GLY A 330 8.84 8.32 -18.82
C GLY A 330 8.70 7.01 -19.58
N ALA A 331 7.81 7.01 -20.58
CA ALA A 331 7.47 5.84 -21.38
C ALA A 331 7.88 5.96 -22.87
N GLY A 332 8.76 6.90 -23.19
CA GLY A 332 9.23 7.16 -24.55
C GLY A 332 10.40 6.28 -25.00
N THR A 333 11.08 6.72 -26.06
CA THR A 333 12.21 6.00 -26.66
C THR A 333 13.50 6.82 -26.66
N ILE A 334 14.57 6.26 -26.12
CA ILE A 334 15.93 6.81 -26.22
C ILE A 334 16.67 5.97 -27.26
N ASN A 335 16.95 6.56 -28.43
CA ASN A 335 17.61 5.90 -29.56
C ASN A 335 19.14 5.83 -29.41
N SER A 336 19.64 5.80 -28.17
CA SER A 336 21.07 5.78 -27.85
C SER A 336 21.29 5.15 -26.47
N ALA A 337 22.52 5.20 -25.96
CA ALA A 337 22.89 4.62 -24.67
C ALA A 337 22.38 5.45 -23.48
N VAL A 338 22.08 4.77 -22.37
CA VAL A 338 21.72 5.38 -21.08
C VAL A 338 22.74 4.93 -20.03
N THR A 339 23.34 5.89 -19.33
CA THR A 339 24.24 5.65 -18.20
C THR A 339 23.68 6.28 -16.93
N VAL A 340 23.43 5.47 -15.91
CA VAL A 340 22.97 5.89 -14.58
C VAL A 340 24.16 5.82 -13.62
N GLN A 341 24.71 6.98 -13.29
CA GLN A 341 25.87 7.10 -12.42
C GLN A 341 25.51 6.85 -10.94
N SER A 342 26.52 6.85 -10.08
CA SER A 342 26.36 6.74 -8.64
C SER A 342 25.38 7.82 -8.12
N GLY A 343 24.35 7.40 -7.40
CA GLY A 343 23.28 8.26 -6.89
C GLY A 343 22.22 8.70 -7.91
N GLY A 344 22.35 8.30 -9.18
CA GLY A 344 21.32 8.53 -10.20
C GLY A 344 20.18 7.53 -10.09
N THR A 345 18.99 7.93 -10.55
CA THR A 345 17.77 7.10 -10.53
C THR A 345 17.23 6.90 -11.94
N LEU A 346 16.85 5.66 -12.27
CA LEU A 346 16.08 5.31 -13.46
C LEU A 346 14.71 4.82 -13.02
N ALA A 347 13.67 5.54 -13.45
CA ALA A 347 12.27 5.32 -13.09
C ALA A 347 11.42 5.18 -14.37
N PRO A 348 11.51 4.05 -15.09
CA PRO A 348 10.73 3.84 -16.32
C PRO A 348 9.23 4.00 -16.09
N GLY A 349 8.52 4.39 -17.16
CA GLY A 349 7.08 4.40 -17.21
C GLY A 349 6.42 5.74 -16.91
N ASN A 350 5.09 5.73 -17.00
CA ASN A 350 4.17 6.71 -16.43
C ASN A 350 3.18 5.98 -15.49
N SER A 351 3.64 4.89 -14.84
CA SER A 351 2.92 4.21 -13.75
C SER A 351 1.58 3.55 -14.17
N ILE A 352 1.52 2.44 -14.91
CA ILE A 352 2.58 1.54 -15.37
C ILE A 352 2.95 1.83 -16.85
N GLY A 353 4.22 1.76 -17.22
CA GLY A 353 4.69 1.93 -18.59
C GLY A 353 6.06 1.31 -18.88
N THR A 354 6.51 1.46 -20.12
CA THR A 354 7.81 0.95 -20.57
C THR A 354 8.65 2.08 -21.15
N LEU A 355 9.88 2.24 -20.66
CA LEU A 355 10.90 3.07 -21.31
C LEU A 355 11.71 2.22 -22.28
N THR A 356 11.87 2.68 -23.52
CA THR A 356 12.67 1.95 -24.53
C THR A 356 14.04 2.59 -24.70
N VAL A 357 15.10 1.78 -24.67
CA VAL A 357 16.50 2.18 -24.89
C VAL A 357 17.06 1.38 -26.05
N GLN A 358 17.32 2.01 -27.20
CA GLN A 358 17.88 1.31 -28.36
C GLN A 358 19.39 1.04 -28.23
N GLY A 359 20.09 1.79 -27.37
CA GLY A 359 21.50 1.54 -27.06
C GLY A 359 21.68 0.56 -25.89
N ASN A 360 22.83 0.67 -25.22
CA ASN A 360 23.11 -0.05 -23.98
C ASN A 360 22.56 0.71 -22.77
N LEU A 361 22.16 -0.02 -21.74
CA LEU A 361 21.91 0.52 -20.40
C LEU A 361 23.06 0.15 -19.48
N VAL A 362 23.62 1.13 -18.77
CA VAL A 362 24.64 0.92 -17.73
C VAL A 362 24.16 1.55 -16.43
N MET A 363 24.15 0.76 -15.36
CA MET A 363 23.87 1.19 -13.99
C MET A 363 25.06 0.87 -13.08
N THR A 364 25.14 1.54 -11.93
CA THR A 364 26.22 1.36 -10.94
C THR A 364 25.66 0.97 -9.58
N ALA A 365 26.50 0.45 -8.68
CA ALA A 365 26.04 -0.12 -7.40
C ALA A 365 25.30 0.89 -6.50
N ALA A 366 25.62 2.18 -6.62
CA ALA A 366 24.98 3.25 -5.88
C ALA A 366 23.84 3.95 -6.65
N SER A 367 23.45 3.42 -7.82
CA SER A 367 22.28 3.92 -8.55
C SER A 367 21.00 3.20 -8.11
N THR A 368 19.85 3.82 -8.37
CA THR A 368 18.53 3.29 -8.02
C THR A 368 17.72 2.96 -9.28
N TYR A 369 17.05 1.83 -9.27
CA TYR A 369 16.06 1.42 -10.26
C TYR A 369 14.68 1.40 -9.62
N MET A 370 13.81 2.35 -9.99
CA MET A 370 12.49 2.50 -9.39
C MET A 370 11.41 1.92 -10.31
N VAL A 371 10.55 1.06 -9.78
CA VAL A 371 9.48 0.41 -10.56
C VAL A 371 8.13 0.52 -9.88
N GLU A 372 7.17 1.07 -10.64
CA GLU A 372 5.72 0.93 -10.51
C GLU A 372 5.31 -0.56 -10.56
N VAL A 373 4.51 -1.10 -9.64
CA VAL A 373 3.95 -2.45 -9.78
C VAL A 373 2.44 -2.45 -9.53
N THR A 374 1.68 -3.01 -10.46
CA THR A 374 0.24 -3.30 -10.32
C THR A 374 0.02 -4.81 -10.28
N PRO A 375 -1.20 -5.28 -9.98
CA PRO A 375 -1.47 -6.71 -9.93
C PRO A 375 -1.13 -7.46 -11.22
N ASN A 376 -1.13 -6.85 -12.40
CA ASN A 376 -0.90 -7.55 -13.67
C ASN A 376 0.28 -7.02 -14.50
N SER A 377 1.00 -6.00 -14.01
CA SER A 377 2.06 -5.36 -14.76
C SER A 377 3.07 -4.68 -13.83
N ALA A 378 4.25 -4.40 -14.35
CA ALA A 378 5.25 -3.58 -13.69
C ALA A 378 5.86 -2.62 -14.69
N ASP A 379 6.37 -1.50 -14.19
CA ASP A 379 7.22 -0.64 -14.99
C ASP A 379 8.44 -1.44 -15.45
N ARG A 380 8.86 -1.18 -16.68
CA ARG A 380 9.94 -1.93 -17.31
C ARG A 380 10.80 -1.04 -18.19
N VAL A 381 12.09 -1.36 -18.28
CA VAL A 381 12.94 -0.89 -19.38
C VAL A 381 13.10 -2.01 -20.41
N ASN A 382 12.86 -1.68 -21.68
CA ASN A 382 13.21 -2.52 -22.82
C ASN A 382 14.48 -1.98 -23.48
N ILE A 383 15.51 -2.80 -23.56
CA ILE A 383 16.83 -2.44 -24.09
C ILE A 383 17.10 -3.27 -25.35
N ALA A 384 17.44 -2.63 -26.47
CA ALA A 384 17.85 -3.36 -27.67
C ALA A 384 19.32 -3.82 -27.57
N GLY A 385 20.18 -3.02 -26.93
CA GLY A 385 21.55 -3.41 -26.57
C GLY A 385 21.64 -4.27 -25.30
N THR A 386 22.79 -4.21 -24.64
CA THR A 386 23.04 -4.92 -23.37
C THR A 386 22.55 -4.10 -22.17
N ALA A 387 22.09 -4.76 -21.10
CA ALA A 387 21.83 -4.13 -19.81
C ALA A 387 22.88 -4.55 -18.76
N THR A 388 23.78 -3.63 -18.40
CA THR A 388 24.75 -3.80 -17.30
C THR A 388 24.17 -3.24 -16.01
N LEU A 389 23.71 -4.10 -15.09
CA LEU A 389 22.94 -3.68 -13.91
C LEU A 389 23.82 -3.18 -12.74
N GLY A 390 25.09 -3.61 -12.70
CA GLY A 390 26.14 -3.02 -11.87
C GLY A 390 25.90 -2.96 -10.36
N GLY A 391 24.96 -3.74 -9.81
CA GLY A 391 24.62 -3.76 -8.38
C GLY A 391 23.60 -2.72 -7.93
N ALA A 392 22.91 -2.03 -8.85
CA ALA A 392 21.94 -0.99 -8.50
C ALA A 392 20.81 -1.52 -7.58
N THR A 393 20.30 -0.67 -6.69
CA THR A 393 19.21 -1.03 -5.77
C THR A 393 17.86 -0.94 -6.47
N VAL A 394 17.03 -1.97 -6.32
CA VAL A 394 15.65 -1.95 -6.84
C VAL A 394 14.70 -1.40 -5.76
N ASN A 395 13.95 -0.36 -6.12
CA ASN A 395 12.88 0.19 -5.30
C ASN A 395 11.54 -0.10 -6.00
N ALA A 396 10.79 -1.08 -5.49
CA ALA A 396 9.52 -1.50 -6.06
C ALA A 396 8.35 -0.93 -5.24
N SER A 397 7.50 -0.13 -5.88
CA SER A 397 6.30 0.43 -5.28
C SER A 397 5.07 -0.32 -5.78
N PHE A 398 4.43 -1.09 -4.92
CA PHE A 398 3.20 -1.78 -5.27
C PHE A 398 2.03 -0.82 -5.08
N ALA A 399 1.30 -0.54 -6.16
CA ALA A 399 0.08 0.23 -6.09
C ALA A 399 -0.94 -0.48 -5.18
N PRO A 400 -1.77 0.25 -4.41
CA PRO A 400 -2.85 -0.35 -3.64
C PRO A 400 -3.75 -1.18 -4.57
N GLY A 401 -3.79 -2.49 -4.36
CA GLY A 401 -4.44 -3.43 -5.26
C GLY A 401 -4.92 -4.68 -4.53
N ALA A 402 -5.89 -5.37 -5.13
CA ALA A 402 -6.53 -6.52 -4.50
C ALA A 402 -5.60 -7.74 -4.39
N TYR A 403 -4.61 -7.90 -5.29
CA TYR A 403 -3.70 -9.05 -5.36
C TYR A 403 -2.29 -8.69 -5.87
N VAL A 404 -1.34 -9.60 -5.64
CA VAL A 404 0.03 -9.56 -6.16
C VAL A 404 0.32 -10.81 -6.97
N GLU A 405 1.15 -10.68 -8.00
CA GLU A 405 1.71 -11.78 -8.79
C GLU A 405 3.07 -12.19 -8.25
N LYS A 406 3.45 -13.43 -8.51
CA LYS A 406 4.69 -14.02 -8.01
C LYS A 406 5.92 -13.51 -8.75
N LYS A 407 5.77 -13.04 -9.99
CA LYS A 407 6.89 -12.70 -10.87
C LYS A 407 6.54 -11.54 -11.81
N TYR A 408 7.37 -10.51 -11.77
CA TYR A 408 7.28 -9.33 -12.64
C TYR A 408 8.54 -9.20 -13.47
N THR A 409 8.41 -8.98 -14.78
CA THR A 409 9.55 -8.66 -15.64
C THR A 409 9.81 -7.17 -15.56
N ILE A 410 10.93 -6.79 -14.96
CA ILE A 410 11.27 -5.38 -14.73
C ILE A 410 12.34 -4.89 -15.70
N VAL A 411 13.15 -5.78 -16.30
CA VAL A 411 14.08 -5.44 -17.37
C VAL A 411 13.98 -6.48 -18.47
N ASN A 412 13.98 -6.03 -19.72
CA ASN A 412 14.22 -6.88 -20.89
C ASN A 412 15.36 -6.27 -21.72
N ALA A 413 16.37 -7.06 -22.06
CA ALA A 413 17.52 -6.65 -22.85
C ALA A 413 17.79 -7.66 -23.98
N ALA A 414 17.55 -7.27 -25.23
CA ALA A 414 17.75 -8.13 -26.39
C ALA A 414 19.23 -8.47 -26.61
N GLY A 415 20.14 -7.55 -26.31
CA GLY A 415 21.59 -7.81 -26.28
C GLY A 415 22.07 -8.58 -25.05
N GLY A 416 21.18 -8.87 -24.09
CA GLY A 416 21.45 -9.65 -22.89
C GLY A 416 21.62 -8.83 -21.62
N VAL A 417 21.42 -9.49 -20.48
CA VAL A 417 21.62 -8.92 -19.14
C VAL A 417 23.00 -9.33 -18.61
N THR A 418 23.80 -8.35 -18.20
CA THR A 418 25.14 -8.53 -17.62
C THR A 418 25.23 -8.00 -16.19
N GLY A 419 25.83 -8.79 -15.30
CA GLY A 419 25.83 -8.52 -13.86
C GLY A 419 24.43 -8.70 -13.25
N THR A 420 24.27 -8.26 -12.01
CA THR A 420 23.00 -8.31 -11.27
C THR A 420 22.69 -6.94 -10.67
N PHE A 421 21.44 -6.74 -10.28
CA PHE A 421 21.10 -5.72 -9.30
C PHE A 421 21.71 -6.09 -7.93
N GLY A 422 21.67 -5.15 -6.99
CA GLY A 422 21.98 -5.41 -5.58
C GLY A 422 21.01 -6.43 -4.99
N THR A 423 21.42 -7.09 -3.91
CA THR A 423 20.58 -8.09 -3.23
C THR A 423 19.39 -7.47 -2.49
N GLN A 424 19.50 -6.20 -2.10
CA GLN A 424 18.44 -5.47 -1.41
C GLN A 424 17.39 -4.99 -2.42
N VAL A 425 16.12 -5.32 -2.13
CA VAL A 425 14.95 -4.75 -2.79
C VAL A 425 14.13 -4.01 -1.74
N ASN A 426 13.92 -2.71 -1.94
CA ASN A 426 13.02 -1.94 -1.10
C ASN A 426 11.60 -2.07 -1.65
N THR A 427 10.64 -2.37 -0.78
CA THR A 427 9.23 -2.50 -1.15
C THR A 427 8.32 -1.99 -0.05
N ASN A 428 7.10 -1.59 -0.43
CA ASN A 428 6.02 -1.23 0.47
C ASN A 428 5.09 -2.41 0.80
N LEU A 429 5.46 -3.65 0.45
CA LEU A 429 4.71 -4.85 0.83
C LEU A 429 4.88 -5.19 2.33
N PRO A 430 3.90 -5.87 2.95
CA PRO A 430 4.04 -6.42 4.31
C PRO A 430 5.22 -7.38 4.44
N THR A 431 5.74 -7.55 5.67
CA THR A 431 6.90 -8.40 5.99
C THR A 431 6.71 -9.90 5.74
N SER A 432 5.48 -10.32 5.50
CA SER A 432 5.14 -11.67 5.05
C SER A 432 5.57 -11.94 3.60
N PHE A 433 5.81 -10.89 2.81
CA PHE A 433 6.42 -11.00 1.48
C PHE A 433 7.90 -10.71 1.54
N GLU A 434 8.68 -11.56 0.89
CA GLU A 434 10.08 -11.29 0.58
C GLU A 434 10.24 -11.09 -0.94
N SER A 435 10.83 -9.97 -1.30
CA SER A 435 11.17 -9.65 -2.68
C SER A 435 12.54 -10.21 -3.01
N ARG A 436 12.63 -11.00 -4.08
CA ARG A 436 13.89 -11.54 -4.61
C ARG A 436 14.06 -11.19 -6.07
N LEU A 437 15.32 -11.10 -6.50
CA LEU A 437 15.64 -10.87 -7.91
C LEU A 437 16.12 -12.17 -8.56
N SER A 438 15.69 -12.41 -9.79
CA SER A 438 16.18 -13.53 -10.61
C SER A 438 16.39 -13.09 -12.05
N TYR A 439 17.16 -13.87 -12.80
CA TYR A 439 17.64 -13.49 -14.12
C TYR A 439 17.59 -14.68 -15.07
N ASP A 440 17.33 -14.38 -16.34
CA ASP A 440 17.70 -15.25 -17.45
C ASP A 440 18.66 -14.49 -18.40
N ALA A 441 18.93 -15.03 -19.59
CA ALA A 441 19.84 -14.39 -20.54
C ALA A 441 19.43 -12.97 -20.96
N SER A 442 18.13 -12.66 -20.97
CA SER A 442 17.58 -11.42 -21.52
C SER A 442 16.70 -10.64 -20.54
N ASN A 443 16.39 -11.17 -19.37
CA ASN A 443 15.43 -10.57 -18.44
C ASN A 443 15.96 -10.51 -17.02
N ALA A 444 15.57 -9.45 -16.32
CA ALA A 444 15.60 -9.38 -14.87
C ALA A 444 14.17 -9.37 -14.32
N TYR A 445 13.95 -10.14 -13.26
CA TYR A 445 12.65 -10.34 -12.66
C TYR A 445 12.64 -9.94 -11.20
N LEU A 446 11.55 -9.29 -10.78
CA LEU A 446 11.17 -9.14 -9.39
C LEU A 446 10.23 -10.29 -9.04
N ASN A 447 10.70 -11.20 -8.19
CA ASN A 447 9.91 -12.31 -7.67
C ASN A 447 9.45 -12.01 -6.25
N LEU A 448 8.28 -12.54 -5.90
CA LEU A 448 7.77 -12.51 -4.54
C LEU A 448 7.72 -13.92 -3.96
N GLU A 449 8.11 -14.03 -2.69
CA GLU A 449 7.97 -15.22 -1.87
C GLU A 449 7.07 -14.88 -0.68
N LEU A 450 6.12 -15.75 -0.36
CA LEU A 450 5.19 -15.57 0.76
C LEU A 450 5.63 -16.46 1.94
N PHE A 451 5.73 -15.88 3.13
CA PHE A 451 6.21 -16.51 4.37
C PHE A 451 7.55 -17.26 4.18
N PRO A 452 8.65 -16.53 3.93
CA PRO A 452 9.95 -17.10 3.53
C PRO A 452 10.67 -17.90 4.63
N LEU A 453 10.27 -17.74 5.90
CA LEU A 453 10.79 -18.55 7.00
C LEU A 453 9.98 -19.85 7.11
N PRO A 454 10.60 -20.99 7.52
CA PRO A 454 9.85 -22.21 7.76
C PRO A 454 8.71 -21.94 8.74
N ILE A 455 7.48 -22.06 8.27
CA ILE A 455 6.27 -21.71 9.03
C ILE A 455 6.21 -22.48 10.38
N SER A 456 6.84 -23.66 10.45
CA SER A 456 6.91 -24.52 11.63
C SER A 456 7.74 -24.00 12.80
N ILE A 457 8.63 -23.02 12.59
CA ILE A 457 9.43 -22.43 13.69
C ILE A 457 8.81 -21.14 14.26
N SER A 458 7.94 -20.49 13.50
CA SER A 458 7.38 -19.17 13.84
C SER A 458 5.92 -19.21 14.27
N PHE A 459 5.21 -20.31 14.03
CA PHE A 459 3.77 -20.42 14.22
C PHE A 459 3.35 -21.72 14.92
N ASN A 460 2.19 -21.68 15.58
CA ASN A 460 1.56 -22.89 16.12
C ASN A 460 0.97 -23.77 14.99
N ARG A 461 0.54 -25.00 15.33
CA ARG A 461 0.08 -25.98 14.32
C ARG A 461 -1.07 -25.46 13.45
N ASN A 462 -2.08 -24.82 14.03
CA ASN A 462 -3.23 -24.28 13.30
C ASN A 462 -2.83 -23.13 12.37
N GLN A 463 -2.07 -22.16 12.88
CA GLN A 463 -1.54 -21.04 12.08
C GLN A 463 -0.68 -21.56 10.93
N ALA A 464 0.15 -22.58 11.19
CA ALA A 464 1.01 -23.16 10.19
C ALA A 464 0.23 -23.89 9.09
N ALA A 465 -0.86 -24.56 9.45
CA ALA A 465 -1.74 -25.22 8.49
C ALA A 465 -2.37 -24.19 7.52
N VAL A 466 -2.85 -23.06 8.05
CA VAL A 466 -3.39 -21.96 7.22
C VAL A 466 -2.30 -21.35 6.35
N GLY A 467 -1.16 -20.99 6.93
CA GLY A 467 -0.03 -20.39 6.21
C GLY A 467 0.46 -21.28 5.05
N ASN A 468 0.64 -22.59 5.30
CA ASN A 468 1.04 -23.54 4.26
C ASN A 468 0.01 -23.65 3.13
N ALA A 469 -1.29 -23.59 3.44
CA ALA A 469 -2.33 -23.59 2.42
C ALA A 469 -2.27 -22.33 1.53
N LEU A 470 -2.01 -21.16 2.12
CA LEU A 470 -1.83 -19.90 1.38
C LEU A 470 -0.57 -19.92 0.52
N VAL A 471 0.56 -20.40 1.04
CA VAL A 471 1.81 -20.57 0.28
C VAL A 471 1.62 -21.55 -0.88
N GLY A 472 0.96 -22.69 -0.63
CA GLY A 472 0.65 -23.69 -1.64
C GLY A 472 -0.26 -23.14 -2.74
N PHE A 473 -1.23 -22.31 -2.39
CA PHE A 473 -2.07 -21.60 -3.36
C PHE A 473 -1.25 -20.60 -4.17
N PHE A 474 -0.50 -19.70 -3.52
CA PHE A 474 0.30 -18.68 -4.19
C PHE A 474 1.29 -19.28 -5.20
N ASN A 475 1.96 -20.36 -4.81
CA ASN A 475 2.91 -21.07 -5.66
C ASN A 475 2.27 -21.73 -6.89
N ARG A 476 1.02 -22.20 -6.76
CA ARG A 476 0.29 -22.88 -7.85
C ARG A 476 -0.44 -21.89 -8.76
N ALA A 477 -1.10 -20.90 -8.17
CA ALA A 477 -1.97 -19.96 -8.86
C ALA A 477 -1.20 -18.80 -9.50
N GLY A 478 0.03 -18.52 -9.05
CA GLY A 478 0.85 -17.42 -9.56
C GLY A 478 0.56 -16.07 -8.91
N GLY A 479 -0.56 -15.93 -8.20
CA GLY A 479 -0.89 -14.71 -7.46
C GLY A 479 -1.70 -14.98 -6.19
N LEU A 480 -1.80 -13.97 -5.33
CA LEU A 480 -2.57 -14.03 -4.09
C LEU A 480 -3.18 -12.67 -3.77
N PRO A 481 -4.46 -12.61 -3.34
CA PRO A 481 -5.02 -11.39 -2.81
C PRO A 481 -4.22 -10.86 -1.61
N LEU A 482 -3.83 -9.59 -1.63
CA LEU A 482 -2.87 -9.01 -0.69
C LEU A 482 -3.33 -9.15 0.77
N VAL A 483 -4.64 -9.15 0.97
CA VAL A 483 -5.35 -9.39 2.23
C VAL A 483 -4.95 -10.68 2.95
N PHE A 484 -4.68 -11.77 2.21
CA PHE A 484 -4.21 -13.04 2.76
C PHE A 484 -2.71 -13.00 3.05
N GLY A 485 -1.97 -12.29 2.19
CA GLY A 485 -0.54 -12.08 2.39
C GLY A 485 -0.27 -11.25 3.64
N ALA A 486 -1.12 -10.29 3.97
CA ALA A 486 -0.94 -9.39 5.13
C ALA A 486 -1.27 -10.03 6.49
N LEU A 487 -1.66 -11.31 6.55
CA LEU A 487 -2.03 -11.96 7.81
C LEU A 487 -0.83 -12.14 8.75
N ASP A 488 -0.96 -11.63 9.97
CA ASP A 488 -0.07 -11.93 11.09
C ASP A 488 -0.51 -13.21 11.84
N ALA A 489 0.19 -13.56 12.92
CA ALA A 489 -0.15 -14.73 13.72
C ALA A 489 -1.62 -14.72 14.23
N LYS A 490 -2.14 -13.55 14.62
CA LYS A 490 -3.52 -13.40 15.09
C LYS A 490 -4.51 -13.56 13.94
N GLY A 491 -4.21 -12.97 12.78
CA GLY A 491 -4.99 -13.10 11.56
C GLY A 491 -5.07 -14.54 11.08
N LEU A 492 -3.95 -15.28 11.09
CA LEU A 492 -3.93 -16.71 10.77
C LEU A 492 -4.78 -17.54 11.74
N SER A 493 -4.75 -17.23 13.04
CA SER A 493 -5.62 -17.88 14.03
C SER A 493 -7.10 -17.60 13.76
N GLN A 494 -7.49 -16.36 13.46
CA GLN A 494 -8.88 -16.02 13.12
C GLN A 494 -9.35 -16.68 11.80
N ALA A 495 -8.46 -16.76 10.82
CA ALA A 495 -8.73 -17.38 9.53
C ALA A 495 -8.81 -18.92 9.59
N SER A 496 -8.35 -19.54 10.67
CA SER A 496 -8.33 -21.01 10.82
C SER A 496 -9.71 -21.66 10.97
N GLY A 497 -10.73 -20.92 11.39
CA GLY A 497 -12.08 -21.49 11.54
C GLY A 497 -12.22 -22.55 12.65
N GLU A 498 -11.45 -22.43 13.74
CA GLU A 498 -11.43 -23.38 14.85
C GLU A 498 -12.82 -23.76 15.38
N LEU A 499 -13.78 -22.82 15.38
CA LEU A 499 -15.16 -23.02 15.83
C LEU A 499 -15.84 -24.26 15.21
N GLY A 500 -15.50 -24.61 13.96
CA GLY A 500 -16.04 -25.80 13.30
C GLY A 500 -15.73 -27.11 14.04
N ALA A 501 -14.66 -27.15 14.83
CA ALA A 501 -14.31 -28.32 15.63
C ALA A 501 -15.12 -28.44 16.94
N SER A 502 -15.63 -27.34 17.49
CA SER A 502 -16.33 -27.31 18.80
C SER A 502 -17.75 -27.86 18.76
N SER A 503 -18.39 -27.86 17.59
CA SER A 503 -19.71 -28.49 17.41
C SER A 503 -19.67 -29.98 17.75
N GLN A 504 -18.58 -30.67 17.38
CA GLN A 504 -18.38 -32.09 17.65
C GLN A 504 -18.47 -32.41 19.15
N GLN A 505 -17.72 -31.66 19.96
CA GLN A 505 -17.65 -31.92 21.40
C GLN A 505 -18.99 -31.72 22.09
N THR A 506 -19.72 -30.68 21.70
CA THR A 506 -21.04 -30.36 22.27
C THR A 506 -22.07 -31.45 21.94
N THR A 507 -22.03 -32.04 20.75
CA THR A 507 -22.88 -33.18 20.39
C THR A 507 -22.54 -34.44 21.20
N PHE A 508 -21.25 -34.74 21.40
CA PHE A 508 -20.83 -35.86 22.24
C PHE A 508 -21.30 -35.69 23.70
N ASP A 509 -21.23 -34.47 24.25
CA ASP A 509 -21.71 -34.16 25.60
C ASP A 509 -23.22 -34.36 25.73
N ALA A 510 -24.00 -33.87 24.75
CA ALA A 510 -25.45 -34.03 24.72
C ALA A 510 -25.87 -35.50 24.66
N MET A 511 -25.20 -36.31 23.84
CA MET A 511 -25.46 -37.76 23.78
C MET A 511 -25.07 -38.47 25.07
N GLY A 512 -23.97 -38.05 25.70
CA GLY A 512 -23.51 -38.59 26.99
C GLY A 512 -24.49 -38.35 28.13
N ILE A 513 -24.99 -37.12 28.28
CA ILE A 513 -25.96 -36.79 29.33
C ILE A 513 -27.29 -37.52 29.11
N PHE A 514 -27.78 -37.57 27.86
CA PHE A 514 -29.02 -38.28 27.54
C PHE A 514 -28.94 -39.78 27.80
N ILE A 515 -27.89 -40.44 27.31
CA ILE A 515 -27.74 -41.90 27.53
C ILE A 515 -27.51 -42.22 29.01
N SER A 516 -26.77 -41.38 29.74
CA SER A 516 -26.57 -41.50 31.19
C SER A 516 -27.89 -41.35 31.95
N MET A 517 -28.73 -40.38 31.58
CA MET A 517 -30.05 -40.20 32.17
C MET A 517 -31.00 -41.37 31.86
N MET A 518 -31.03 -41.84 30.62
CA MET A 518 -31.84 -43.00 30.24
C MET A 518 -31.39 -44.29 30.92
N THR A 519 -30.09 -44.45 31.18
CA THR A 519 -29.53 -45.68 31.77
C THR A 519 -29.28 -45.56 33.26
N ASP A 520 -29.67 -44.45 33.89
CA ASP A 520 -29.35 -44.17 35.29
C ASP A 520 -29.82 -45.33 36.17
N PRO A 521 -28.89 -46.10 36.77
CA PRO A 521 -29.25 -47.25 37.56
C PRO A 521 -29.92 -46.86 38.88
N PHE A 522 -29.91 -45.57 39.22
CA PHE A 522 -30.37 -45.00 40.47
C PHE A 522 -31.82 -44.51 40.48
N SER A 523 -32.52 -44.49 39.34
CA SER A 523 -33.91 -44.03 39.30
C SER A 523 -34.88 -45.00 39.99
N ALA A 524 -35.78 -44.46 40.81
CA ALA A 524 -36.84 -45.19 41.51
C ALA A 524 -37.60 -46.16 40.57
N GLY A 525 -37.87 -47.38 41.03
CA GLY A 525 -38.65 -48.35 40.25
C GLY A 525 -37.91 -48.94 39.04
N ARG A 526 -36.56 -48.84 39.01
CA ARG A 526 -35.68 -49.59 38.11
C ARG A 526 -34.76 -50.58 38.84
N GLY A 527 -34.99 -50.78 40.14
CA GLY A 527 -34.37 -51.81 40.97
C GLY A 527 -35.41 -52.84 41.37
N ASN A 528 -34.97 -54.08 41.59
CA ASN A 528 -35.84 -55.17 42.03
C ASN A 528 -35.99 -55.08 43.56
N ASP A 529 -37.12 -54.57 44.06
CA ASP A 529 -37.51 -54.66 45.49
C ASP A 529 -37.93 -56.11 45.87
N ALA A 530 -37.60 -57.10 45.04
CA ALA A 530 -37.98 -58.50 45.21
C ALA A 530 -36.76 -59.44 45.21
N THR A 531 -35.98 -59.42 46.29
CA THR A 531 -35.42 -60.65 46.89
C THR A 531 -35.29 -60.43 48.40
N GLY A 532 -36.07 -61.20 49.16
CA GLY A 532 -36.16 -61.04 50.60
C GLY A 532 -34.89 -61.41 51.33
N VAL A 533 -34.52 -60.60 52.32
CA VAL A 533 -34.19 -61.11 53.65
C VAL A 533 -35.05 -60.34 54.64
N THR A 534 -35.98 -61.06 55.26
CA THR A 534 -36.66 -60.65 56.47
C THR A 534 -35.63 -60.28 57.54
N SER A 535 -35.45 -58.99 57.80
CA SER A 535 -34.92 -58.52 59.08
C SER A 535 -36.11 -58.10 59.95
N TYR A 536 -36.85 -59.11 60.43
CA TYR A 536 -37.46 -58.99 61.74
C TYR A 536 -36.29 -58.72 62.71
N ALA A 537 -36.26 -57.53 63.29
CA ALA A 537 -35.32 -57.18 64.33
C ALA A 537 -35.62 -58.04 65.56
N ASP A 538 -34.93 -59.17 65.69
CA ASP A 538 -34.63 -59.75 67.01
C ASP A 538 -33.42 -59.01 67.56
N GLY A 539 -33.71 -57.89 68.24
CA GLY A 539 -32.76 -57.11 69.00
C GLY A 539 -33.06 -57.23 70.48
N ALA A 540 -32.77 -58.39 71.09
CA ALA A 540 -32.71 -58.50 72.54
C ALA A 540 -31.73 -59.60 73.02
N LEU A 541 -30.54 -59.13 73.43
CA LEU A 541 -29.74 -59.60 74.58
C LEU A 541 -28.99 -60.95 74.49
N SER A 542 -27.67 -60.80 74.30
CA SER A 542 -26.67 -61.70 74.85
C SER A 542 -26.67 -61.64 76.39
N TYR A 543 -27.09 -62.71 77.07
CA TYR A 543 -26.38 -63.29 78.21
C TYR A 543 -26.95 -64.67 78.55
N ALA A 544 -26.08 -65.67 78.72
CA ALA A 544 -26.49 -67.02 79.07
C ALA A 544 -27.05 -67.10 80.52
N SER A 545 -28.12 -67.90 80.73
CA SER A 545 -28.09 -69.02 81.70
C SER A 545 -29.34 -69.93 81.67
N LYS A 546 -29.06 -71.23 81.73
CA LYS A 546 -29.82 -72.39 82.27
C LYS A 546 -31.19 -72.82 81.68
N ARG A 547 -31.23 -74.10 81.30
CA ARG A 547 -32.40 -74.95 81.00
C ARG A 547 -33.38 -75.08 82.17
N LYS A 548 -34.69 -75.14 81.88
CA LYS A 548 -35.56 -76.35 82.05
C LYS A 548 -36.95 -76.16 81.36
N PRO A 549 -37.66 -77.27 81.05
CA PRO A 549 -38.77 -77.33 80.09
C PRO A 549 -40.16 -77.38 80.76
N THR A 550 -41.18 -76.78 80.11
CA THR A 550 -42.61 -77.19 80.06
C THR A 550 -43.44 -76.04 79.48
N ASP A 551 -44.01 -76.22 78.29
CA ASP A 551 -45.46 -76.23 78.06
C ASP A 551 -45.79 -76.05 76.58
N ALA A 552 -46.56 -77.03 76.09
CA ALA A 552 -47.18 -77.06 74.79
C ALA A 552 -48.57 -76.39 74.84
N PHE A 553 -49.04 -76.00 73.66
CA PHE A 553 -50.40 -75.57 73.29
C PHE A 553 -50.78 -74.09 73.48
N ALA A 554 -50.70 -73.34 72.38
CA ALA A 554 -51.86 -72.69 71.76
C ALA A 554 -51.52 -72.30 70.30
N ALA A 555 -52.05 -73.07 69.35
CA ALA A 555 -52.07 -72.72 67.93
C ALA A 555 -53.30 -71.86 67.61
N ILE A 556 -53.29 -71.24 66.40
CA ILE A 556 -54.38 -70.55 65.67
C ILE A 556 -54.45 -69.04 66.00
N THR A 557 -54.28 -68.05 65.11
CA THR A 557 -54.14 -67.92 63.64
C THR A 557 -53.64 -66.50 63.33
N LYS A 558 -52.69 -66.34 62.39
CA LYS A 558 -52.63 -65.19 61.46
C LYS A 558 -51.88 -65.64 60.21
N SER A 559 -52.61 -65.69 59.10
CA SER A 559 -52.12 -66.01 57.75
C SER A 559 -50.88 -65.19 57.39
N LEU A 560 -49.86 -65.86 56.86
CA LEU A 560 -48.71 -65.24 56.17
C LEU A 560 -49.22 -64.38 55.00
N PRO A 561 -48.67 -63.18 54.76
CA PRO A 561 -48.98 -62.43 53.55
C PRO A 561 -48.51 -63.23 52.34
N VAL A 562 -49.44 -63.51 51.42
CA VAL A 562 -49.13 -64.06 50.09
C VAL A 562 -48.17 -63.08 49.40
N ALA A 563 -47.03 -63.56 48.90
CA ALA A 563 -46.13 -62.77 48.08
C ALA A 563 -46.94 -62.16 46.91
N PRO A 564 -46.87 -60.84 46.67
CA PRO A 564 -47.66 -60.23 45.60
C PRO A 564 -47.30 -60.89 44.25
N VAL A 565 -48.33 -61.31 43.52
CA VAL A 565 -48.23 -61.79 42.14
C VAL A 565 -47.62 -60.65 41.32
N PHE A 566 -46.58 -60.94 40.53
CA PHE A 566 -45.99 -59.96 39.63
C PHE A 566 -47.08 -59.31 38.76
N GLN A 567 -47.19 -57.99 38.86
CA GLN A 567 -48.06 -57.19 38.00
C GLN A 567 -47.15 -56.47 37.00
N GLU A 568 -47.48 -56.58 35.72
CA GLU A 568 -46.86 -55.77 34.67
C GLU A 568 -47.18 -54.30 34.94
N ARG A 569 -46.15 -53.46 35.03
CA ARG A 569 -46.30 -52.05 35.38
C ARG A 569 -45.53 -51.17 34.44
N TRP A 570 -46.21 -50.14 33.99
CA TRP A 570 -45.60 -49.02 33.31
C TRP A 570 -45.10 -48.03 34.35
N ASN A 571 -43.95 -47.44 34.07
CA ASN A 571 -43.46 -46.30 34.80
C ASN A 571 -43.20 -45.18 33.82
N VAL A 572 -43.80 -44.03 34.04
CA VAL A 572 -43.55 -42.84 33.22
C VAL A 572 -42.73 -41.84 34.01
N TRP A 573 -41.83 -41.16 33.31
CA TRP A 573 -40.99 -40.15 33.91
C TRP A 573 -40.78 -38.98 32.97
N ALA A 574 -40.57 -37.81 33.56
CA ALA A 574 -40.12 -36.61 32.90
C ALA A 574 -38.91 -36.07 33.64
N ALA A 575 -37.91 -35.59 32.91
CA ALA A 575 -36.70 -35.03 33.50
C ALA A 575 -36.27 -33.76 32.78
N GLY A 576 -35.89 -32.74 33.55
CA GLY A 576 -35.10 -31.62 33.06
C GLY A 576 -33.62 -31.91 33.28
N PHE A 577 -32.78 -31.65 32.28
CA PHE A 577 -31.34 -31.82 32.39
C PHE A 577 -30.60 -30.64 31.76
N GLY A 578 -29.39 -30.39 32.24
CA GLY A 578 -28.52 -29.38 31.67
C GLY A 578 -27.10 -29.50 32.20
N GLY A 579 -26.17 -28.81 31.56
CA GLY A 579 -24.79 -28.79 32.01
C GLY A 579 -23.95 -27.80 31.24
N SER A 580 -22.75 -27.55 31.74
CA SER A 580 -21.72 -26.75 31.10
C SER A 580 -20.37 -27.44 31.21
N ARG A 581 -19.51 -27.21 30.22
CA ARG A 581 -18.15 -27.74 30.17
C ARG A 581 -17.21 -26.68 29.63
N GLY A 582 -16.07 -26.49 30.30
CA GLY A 582 -14.93 -25.75 29.80
C GLY A 582 -13.80 -26.71 29.42
N THR A 583 -13.15 -26.48 28.29
CA THR A 583 -11.95 -27.20 27.85
C THR A 583 -10.86 -26.20 27.47
N ASP A 584 -9.70 -26.32 28.08
CA ASP A 584 -8.58 -25.42 27.84
C ASP A 584 -7.94 -25.65 26.46
N GLY A 585 -7.53 -24.56 25.82
CA GLY A 585 -6.79 -24.58 24.56
C GLY A 585 -5.32 -24.94 24.74
N SER A 586 -4.62 -25.17 23.63
CA SER A 586 -3.19 -25.48 23.61
C SER A 586 -2.43 -24.49 22.73
N THR A 587 -1.38 -23.88 23.27
CA THR A 587 -0.50 -22.96 22.53
C THR A 587 0.31 -23.67 21.43
N VAL A 588 0.65 -24.96 21.63
CA VAL A 588 1.36 -25.78 20.64
C VAL A 588 0.46 -26.09 19.44
N THR A 589 -0.79 -26.48 19.72
CA THR A 589 -1.79 -26.71 18.66
C THR A 589 -2.25 -25.39 18.05
N GLY A 590 -2.30 -24.32 18.83
CA GLY A 590 -2.95 -23.08 18.46
C GLY A 590 -4.47 -23.12 18.60
N SER A 591 -4.98 -23.96 19.51
CA SER A 591 -6.39 -24.00 19.87
C SER A 591 -6.67 -23.06 21.04
N ASN A 592 -7.88 -22.51 21.07
CA ASN A 592 -8.35 -21.60 22.10
C ASN A 592 -9.29 -22.31 23.06
N ASN A 593 -9.48 -21.73 24.26
CA ASN A 593 -10.41 -22.28 25.23
C ASN A 593 -11.82 -22.38 24.64
N ALA A 594 -12.41 -23.56 24.78
CA ALA A 594 -13.76 -23.86 24.31
C ALA A 594 -14.71 -24.03 25.50
N THR A 595 -15.91 -23.49 25.37
CA THR A 595 -16.99 -23.74 26.34
C THR A 595 -18.21 -24.29 25.63
N SER A 596 -18.90 -25.22 26.27
CA SER A 596 -20.18 -25.76 25.81
C SER A 596 -21.19 -25.74 26.95
N SER A 597 -22.46 -25.59 26.62
CA SER A 597 -23.57 -25.77 27.54
C SER A 597 -24.74 -26.40 26.82
N LEU A 598 -25.56 -27.12 27.58
CA LEU A 598 -26.78 -27.72 27.07
C LEU A 598 -27.88 -27.66 28.10
N TYR A 599 -29.11 -27.64 27.62
CA TYR A 599 -30.30 -27.81 28.43
C TYR A 599 -31.34 -28.58 27.62
N GLY A 600 -32.16 -29.35 28.31
CA GLY A 600 -33.19 -30.14 27.65
C GLY A 600 -34.19 -30.71 28.62
N THR A 601 -35.27 -31.21 28.04
CA THR A 601 -36.26 -32.01 28.74
C THR A 601 -36.36 -33.35 28.05
N ALA A 602 -36.55 -34.39 28.84
CA ALA A 602 -36.81 -35.72 28.36
C ALA A 602 -38.05 -36.27 29.02
N VAL A 603 -38.76 -37.09 28.26
CA VAL A 603 -39.83 -37.94 28.76
C VAL A 603 -39.50 -39.37 28.40
N GLY A 604 -39.90 -40.30 29.23
CA GLY A 604 -39.71 -41.71 28.95
C GLY A 604 -40.71 -42.58 29.67
N ALA A 605 -40.79 -43.81 29.19
CA ALA A 605 -41.61 -44.84 29.76
C ALA A 605 -40.81 -46.14 29.85
N ASP A 606 -40.96 -46.82 30.99
CA ASP A 606 -40.33 -48.10 31.25
C ASP A 606 -41.40 -49.15 31.48
N TYR A 607 -41.18 -50.34 30.96
CA TYR A 607 -42.08 -51.47 31.06
C TYR A 607 -41.33 -52.70 31.58
N TRP A 608 -41.91 -53.35 32.59
CA TRP A 608 -41.37 -54.56 33.18
C TRP A 608 -41.94 -55.80 32.48
N PHE A 609 -41.09 -56.53 31.76
CA PHE A 609 -41.44 -57.81 31.14
C PHE A 609 -41.44 -58.98 32.14
N SER A 610 -40.64 -58.86 33.19
CA SER A 610 -40.52 -59.84 34.28
C SER A 610 -39.98 -59.12 35.51
N PRO A 611 -40.01 -59.73 36.72
CA PRO A 611 -39.39 -59.14 37.91
C PRO A 611 -37.90 -58.77 37.73
N SER A 612 -37.21 -59.45 36.81
CA SER A 612 -35.78 -59.25 36.55
C SER A 612 -35.45 -58.40 35.33
N THR A 613 -36.40 -58.15 34.42
CA THR A 613 -36.14 -57.54 33.11
C THR A 613 -37.09 -56.38 32.84
N MET A 614 -36.51 -55.22 32.53
CA MET A 614 -37.26 -54.05 32.03
C MET A 614 -36.67 -53.56 30.72
N THR A 615 -37.54 -52.92 29.94
CA THR A 615 -37.15 -52.07 28.82
C THR A 615 -37.67 -50.67 29.07
N GLY A 616 -37.08 -49.68 28.43
CA GLY A 616 -37.68 -48.37 28.36
C GLY A 616 -37.24 -47.62 27.12
N PHE A 617 -38.00 -46.58 26.80
CA PHE A 617 -37.68 -45.65 25.73
C PHE A 617 -37.80 -44.22 26.25
N SER A 618 -37.07 -43.32 25.61
CA SER A 618 -37.11 -41.89 25.92
C SER A 618 -37.00 -41.06 24.67
N LEU A 619 -37.69 -39.93 24.70
CA LEU A 619 -37.55 -38.84 23.74
C LEU A 619 -37.09 -37.61 24.51
N ALA A 620 -36.15 -36.86 23.95
CA ALA A 620 -35.69 -35.59 24.50
C ALA A 620 -35.65 -34.49 23.45
N GLY A 621 -35.92 -33.28 23.91
CA GLY A 621 -35.77 -32.05 23.14
C GLY A 621 -34.99 -31.02 23.95
N GLY A 622 -34.19 -30.19 23.29
CA GLY A 622 -33.39 -29.20 24.00
C GLY A 622 -32.59 -28.30 23.08
N GLY A 623 -31.64 -27.58 23.68
CA GLY A 623 -30.72 -26.73 22.96
C GLY A 623 -29.29 -26.88 23.47
N THR A 624 -28.33 -26.59 22.60
CA THR A 624 -26.92 -26.46 22.98
C THR A 624 -26.40 -25.09 22.60
N ASN A 625 -25.41 -24.61 23.36
CA ASN A 625 -24.62 -23.42 23.03
C ASN A 625 -23.15 -23.77 23.19
N PHE A 626 -22.30 -23.26 22.30
CA PHE A 626 -20.86 -23.44 22.39
C PHE A 626 -20.13 -22.19 21.92
N SER A 627 -18.92 -21.99 22.42
CA SER A 627 -18.07 -20.88 22.02
C SER A 627 -16.59 -21.25 22.08
N VAL A 628 -15.81 -20.57 21.25
CA VAL A 628 -14.35 -20.61 21.23
C VAL A 628 -13.87 -19.20 21.51
N ASN A 629 -13.00 -19.04 22.50
CA ASN A 629 -12.47 -17.73 22.85
C ASN A 629 -11.75 -17.11 21.63
N GLY A 630 -12.20 -15.94 21.18
CA GLY A 630 -11.69 -15.29 19.96
C GLY A 630 -12.00 -16.00 18.63
N GLY A 631 -12.70 -17.15 18.66
CA GLY A 631 -13.01 -17.99 17.50
C GLY A 631 -14.49 -18.00 17.09
N GLY A 632 -15.39 -17.48 17.92
CA GLY A 632 -16.83 -17.35 17.64
C GLY A 632 -17.71 -18.21 18.54
N SER A 633 -18.98 -18.35 18.19
CA SER A 633 -19.96 -19.14 18.93
C SER A 633 -20.91 -19.89 18.01
N GLY A 634 -21.57 -20.91 18.55
CA GLY A 634 -22.63 -21.63 17.87
C GLY A 634 -23.70 -22.09 18.83
N ARG A 635 -24.82 -22.50 18.25
CA ARG A 635 -25.96 -23.03 18.97
C ARG A 635 -26.61 -24.14 18.16
N SER A 636 -27.35 -25.02 18.82
CA SER A 636 -28.13 -26.03 18.12
C SER A 636 -29.47 -26.30 18.79
N ASP A 637 -30.46 -26.64 17.97
CA ASP A 637 -31.68 -27.29 18.44
C ASP A 637 -31.48 -28.81 18.41
N LEU A 638 -31.87 -29.51 19.47
CA LEU A 638 -31.56 -30.91 19.72
C LEU A 638 -32.84 -31.74 19.81
N PHE A 639 -32.85 -32.87 19.10
CA PHE A 639 -33.80 -33.97 19.30
C PHE A 639 -33.03 -35.25 19.58
N GLN A 640 -33.46 -36.03 20.57
CA GLN A 640 -32.88 -37.34 20.86
C GLN A 640 -33.98 -38.37 21.09
N ALA A 641 -33.72 -39.59 20.67
CA ALA A 641 -34.57 -40.74 20.91
C ALA A 641 -33.70 -41.91 21.30
N GLY A 642 -34.11 -42.70 22.29
CA GLY A 642 -33.35 -43.87 22.69
C GLY A 642 -34.18 -44.92 23.36
N ALA A 643 -33.61 -46.11 23.42
CA ALA A 643 -34.18 -47.24 24.11
C ALA A 643 -33.10 -47.95 24.92
N PHE A 644 -33.49 -48.57 26.03
CA PHE A 644 -32.60 -49.34 26.87
C PHE A 644 -33.29 -50.61 27.36
N VAL A 645 -32.48 -51.62 27.64
CA VAL A 645 -32.88 -52.83 28.33
C VAL A 645 -32.02 -52.99 29.57
N ARG A 646 -32.62 -53.41 30.67
CA ARG A 646 -31.92 -53.77 31.89
C ARG A 646 -32.38 -55.14 32.35
N HIS A 647 -31.40 -55.98 32.68
CA HIS A 647 -31.62 -57.29 33.25
C HIS A 647 -30.88 -57.40 34.58
N THR A 648 -31.53 -57.97 35.59
CA THR A 648 -31.01 -58.13 36.95
C THR A 648 -30.99 -59.61 37.34
N VAL A 649 -29.88 -60.08 37.89
CA VAL A 649 -29.69 -61.45 38.35
C VAL A 649 -29.06 -61.41 39.74
N GLY A 650 -29.85 -61.70 40.77
CA GLY A 650 -29.42 -61.52 42.16
C GLY A 650 -29.03 -60.06 42.41
N SER A 651 -27.80 -59.83 42.88
CA SER A 651 -27.26 -58.49 43.09
C SER A 651 -26.59 -57.86 41.87
N ALA A 652 -26.43 -58.61 40.78
CA ALA A 652 -25.81 -58.14 39.55
C ALA A 652 -26.84 -57.57 38.57
N TYR A 653 -26.40 -56.63 37.74
CA TYR A 653 -27.20 -56.12 36.63
C TYR A 653 -26.35 -55.91 35.38
N VAL A 654 -27.03 -55.96 34.24
CA VAL A 654 -26.53 -55.47 32.96
C VAL A 654 -27.57 -54.54 32.35
N THR A 655 -27.10 -53.40 31.83
CA THR A 655 -27.90 -52.42 31.10
C THR A 655 -27.26 -52.20 29.73
N ALA A 656 -28.07 -52.24 28.68
CA ALA A 656 -27.65 -51.88 27.34
C ALA A 656 -28.60 -50.82 26.79
N ALA A 657 -28.07 -49.79 26.12
CA ALA A 657 -28.85 -48.72 25.54
C ALA A 657 -28.32 -48.31 24.17
N ALA A 658 -29.25 -47.87 23.33
CA ALA A 658 -28.99 -47.24 22.05
C ALA A 658 -29.75 -45.92 21.96
N ALA A 659 -29.12 -44.89 21.42
CA ALA A 659 -29.68 -43.57 21.26
C ALA A 659 -29.32 -42.99 19.89
N TYR A 660 -30.27 -42.32 19.28
CA TYR A 660 -30.12 -41.46 18.13
C TYR A 660 -30.29 -40.00 18.56
N GLY A 661 -29.46 -39.13 18.01
CA GLY A 661 -29.54 -37.68 18.18
C GLY A 661 -29.52 -36.98 16.84
N TRP A 662 -30.38 -35.99 16.67
CA TRP A 662 -30.37 -35.06 15.56
C TRP A 662 -30.17 -33.64 16.10
N GLN A 663 -29.34 -32.86 15.42
CA GLN A 663 -29.11 -31.46 15.76
C GLN A 663 -29.19 -30.57 14.52
N ASP A 664 -29.88 -29.44 14.63
CA ASP A 664 -29.77 -28.33 13.67
C ASP A 664 -28.82 -27.28 14.25
N ILE A 665 -27.66 -27.09 13.63
CA ILE A 665 -26.55 -26.32 14.18
C ILE A 665 -26.39 -25.03 13.38
N THR A 666 -26.34 -23.91 14.10
CA THR A 666 -25.93 -22.60 13.57
C THR A 666 -24.60 -22.19 14.20
N THR A 667 -23.66 -21.73 13.39
CA THR A 667 -22.37 -21.18 13.82
C THR A 667 -22.22 -19.73 13.39
N ASP A 668 -21.55 -18.92 14.19
CA ASP A 668 -21.26 -17.51 13.95
C ASP A 668 -19.82 -17.21 14.40
N ARG A 669 -18.97 -16.74 13.48
CA ARG A 669 -17.64 -16.23 13.84
C ARG A 669 -17.34 -14.90 13.17
N THR A 670 -16.41 -14.16 13.77
CA THR A 670 -15.93 -12.88 13.24
C THR A 670 -14.45 -12.97 12.89
N VAL A 671 -14.09 -12.40 11.75
CA VAL A 671 -12.70 -12.20 11.33
C VAL A 671 -12.46 -10.71 11.23
N ALA A 672 -11.43 -10.23 11.94
CA ALA A 672 -11.07 -8.80 11.97
C ALA A 672 -9.72 -8.53 11.32
N ALA A 673 -9.08 -9.57 10.76
CA ALA A 673 -7.70 -9.52 10.27
C ALA A 673 -7.49 -8.55 9.10
N ALA A 674 -8.54 -8.26 8.32
CA ALA A 674 -8.45 -7.33 7.20
C ALA A 674 -9.81 -6.66 6.90
N GLY A 675 -10.43 -6.14 7.95
CA GLY A 675 -11.82 -5.69 7.95
C GLY A 675 -12.69 -6.61 8.80
N PHE A 676 -13.87 -6.13 9.20
CA PHE A 676 -14.80 -6.91 10.00
C PHE A 676 -15.70 -7.74 9.09
N GLU A 677 -15.49 -9.05 9.09
CA GLU A 677 -16.36 -10.03 8.45
C GLU A 677 -17.11 -10.82 9.53
N ARG A 678 -18.41 -11.05 9.30
CA ARG A 678 -19.22 -11.95 10.13
C ARG A 678 -19.73 -13.11 9.28
N LEU A 679 -19.27 -14.31 9.62
CA LEU A 679 -19.42 -15.53 8.85
C LEU A 679 -20.32 -16.50 9.61
N ARG A 680 -21.31 -17.08 8.92
CA ARG A 680 -22.30 -17.99 9.49
C ARG A 680 -22.48 -19.23 8.63
N ALA A 681 -22.60 -20.40 9.27
CA ALA A 681 -23.02 -21.63 8.61
C ALA A 681 -24.16 -22.31 9.38
N ASN A 682 -25.07 -22.95 8.62
CA ASN A 682 -26.17 -23.76 9.13
C ASN A 682 -26.04 -25.17 8.56
N PHE A 683 -26.15 -26.20 9.41
CA PHE A 683 -26.04 -27.60 8.99
C PHE A 683 -26.65 -28.54 10.01
N ASN A 684 -27.06 -29.72 9.55
CA ASN A 684 -27.67 -30.75 10.40
C ASN A 684 -26.68 -31.85 10.71
N ALA A 685 -26.59 -32.26 11.98
CA ALA A 685 -25.72 -33.34 12.43
C ALA A 685 -26.53 -34.53 12.96
N ASN A 686 -26.02 -35.73 12.73
CA ASN A 686 -26.64 -36.97 13.23
C ASN A 686 -25.65 -37.68 14.15
N ALA A 687 -26.12 -38.17 15.30
CA ALA A 687 -25.29 -38.89 16.25
C ALA A 687 -25.96 -40.19 16.68
N TYR A 688 -25.14 -41.22 16.87
CA TYR A 688 -25.56 -42.54 17.31
C TYR A 688 -24.72 -42.90 18.52
N SER A 689 -25.36 -43.24 19.64
CA SER A 689 -24.67 -43.62 20.88
C SER A 689 -25.15 -44.99 21.36
N GLY A 690 -24.21 -45.84 21.73
CA GLY A 690 -24.47 -47.11 22.39
C GLY A 690 -23.74 -47.15 23.73
N ARG A 691 -24.40 -47.64 24.78
CA ARG A 691 -23.80 -47.84 26.10
C ARG A 691 -24.15 -49.22 26.63
N VAL A 692 -23.14 -49.92 27.15
CA VAL A 692 -23.31 -51.15 27.92
C VAL A 692 -22.67 -50.95 29.28
N GLU A 693 -23.40 -51.28 30.34
CA GLU A 693 -22.94 -51.16 31.72
C GLU A 693 -23.28 -52.42 32.49
N ALA A 694 -22.36 -52.90 33.31
CA ALA A 694 -22.59 -53.99 34.23
C ALA A 694 -22.05 -53.66 35.62
N GLY A 695 -22.75 -54.09 36.66
CA GLY A 695 -22.35 -53.87 38.05
C GLY A 695 -22.97 -54.88 38.99
N SER A 696 -22.45 -54.97 40.20
CA SER A 696 -22.97 -55.86 41.25
C SER A 696 -23.01 -55.14 42.59
N ARG A 697 -24.16 -55.18 43.26
CA ARG A 697 -24.40 -54.48 44.52
C ARG A 697 -24.08 -55.37 45.72
N PHE A 698 -23.42 -54.80 46.73
CA PHE A 698 -23.16 -55.44 48.00
C PHE A 698 -23.62 -54.53 49.13
N THR A 699 -24.29 -55.05 50.15
CA THR A 699 -24.56 -54.31 51.38
C THR A 699 -23.36 -54.40 52.31
N THR A 700 -23.03 -53.30 52.98
CA THR A 700 -21.96 -53.27 53.98
C THR A 700 -22.55 -53.07 55.38
N PRO A 701 -22.80 -54.15 56.14
CA PRO A 701 -23.35 -54.06 57.50
C PRO A 701 -22.49 -53.21 58.44
N TRP A 702 -21.17 -53.18 58.22
CA TRP A 702 -20.20 -52.40 59.01
C TRP A 702 -20.23 -50.88 58.73
N LEU A 703 -20.99 -50.41 57.75
CA LEU A 703 -21.19 -48.99 57.43
C LEU A 703 -22.66 -48.58 57.53
N SER A 704 -23.39 -49.13 58.52
CA SER A 704 -24.82 -48.83 58.71
C SER A 704 -25.65 -49.08 57.44
N ASP A 705 -25.46 -50.26 56.84
CA ASP A 705 -26.17 -50.78 55.66
C ASP A 705 -26.09 -49.94 54.38
N VAL A 706 -24.99 -49.21 54.17
CA VAL A 706 -24.69 -48.58 52.87
C VAL A 706 -24.56 -49.65 51.77
N GLY A 707 -25.20 -49.42 50.63
CA GLY A 707 -25.01 -50.22 49.42
C GLY A 707 -23.79 -49.72 48.64
N LEU A 708 -22.93 -50.64 48.20
CA LEU A 708 -21.80 -50.37 47.32
C LEU A 708 -21.94 -51.17 46.03
N THR A 709 -21.81 -50.51 44.88
CA THR A 709 -21.96 -51.13 43.56
C THR A 709 -20.76 -50.77 42.67
N PRO A 710 -19.69 -51.59 42.65
CA PRO A 710 -18.69 -51.52 41.60
C PRO A 710 -19.33 -51.79 40.24
N TYR A 711 -18.90 -51.05 39.22
CA TYR A 711 -19.41 -51.18 37.87
C TYR A 711 -18.35 -50.87 36.81
N GLY A 712 -18.56 -51.42 35.62
CA GLY A 712 -17.83 -51.06 34.42
C GLY A 712 -18.80 -50.69 33.30
N ALA A 713 -18.45 -49.69 32.50
CA ALA A 713 -19.24 -49.30 31.34
C ALA A 713 -18.37 -49.05 30.11
N VAL A 714 -18.96 -49.31 28.94
CA VAL A 714 -18.41 -48.94 27.65
C VAL A 714 -19.47 -48.13 26.93
N GLN A 715 -19.06 -46.99 26.40
CA GLN A 715 -19.88 -46.14 25.57
C GLN A 715 -19.18 -45.87 24.24
N VAL A 716 -19.92 -45.98 23.15
CA VAL A 716 -19.44 -45.63 21.80
C VAL A 716 -20.41 -44.62 21.23
N THR A 717 -19.92 -43.47 20.81
CA THR A 717 -20.70 -42.46 20.11
C THR A 717 -20.09 -42.21 18.74
N ALA A 718 -20.89 -42.33 17.68
CA ALA A 718 -20.57 -41.91 16.33
C ALA A 718 -21.32 -40.62 15.99
N LEU A 719 -20.65 -39.69 15.30
CA LEU A 719 -21.18 -38.40 14.86
C LEU A 719 -20.93 -38.26 13.36
N ASP A 720 -21.98 -38.04 12.59
CA ASP A 720 -21.93 -37.78 11.16
C ASP A 720 -22.22 -36.30 10.89
N LEU A 721 -21.20 -35.59 10.39
CA LEU A 721 -21.29 -34.21 9.94
C LEU A 721 -21.33 -34.13 8.41
N PRO A 722 -22.29 -33.40 7.82
CA PRO A 722 -22.30 -33.14 6.38
C PRO A 722 -21.19 -32.15 6.01
N SER A 723 -20.89 -32.03 4.73
CA SER A 723 -20.16 -30.86 4.24
C SER A 723 -21.03 -29.61 4.38
N TYR A 724 -20.46 -28.50 4.81
CA TYR A 724 -21.16 -27.23 4.94
C TYR A 724 -20.22 -26.06 4.60
N ALA A 725 -20.79 -24.90 4.32
CA ALA A 725 -20.03 -23.70 3.99
C ALA A 725 -20.57 -22.49 4.73
N GLU A 726 -19.66 -21.59 5.08
CA GLU A 726 -19.98 -20.30 5.67
C GLU A 726 -20.51 -19.33 4.63
N THR A 727 -21.40 -18.45 5.06
CA THR A 727 -21.96 -17.34 4.28
C THR A 727 -21.75 -16.04 5.03
N GLY A 728 -21.61 -14.94 4.30
CA GLY A 728 -21.46 -13.60 4.88
C GLY A 728 -22.79 -13.06 5.38
N THR A 729 -22.80 -12.57 6.62
CA THR A 729 -23.96 -11.87 7.21
C THR A 729 -23.73 -10.36 7.34
N SER A 730 -22.47 -9.93 7.38
CA SER A 730 -22.06 -8.53 7.29
C SER A 730 -20.56 -8.45 6.95
N GLY A 731 -20.15 -7.43 6.20
CA GLY A 731 -18.77 -7.29 5.72
C GLY A 731 -18.52 -8.08 4.45
N ALA A 732 -17.24 -8.23 4.08
CA ALA A 732 -16.83 -9.09 2.97
C ALA A 732 -16.92 -10.58 3.36
N THR A 733 -16.67 -11.47 2.39
CA THR A 733 -16.65 -12.93 2.56
C THR A 733 -15.28 -13.52 2.22
N THR A 734 -14.22 -12.72 2.32
CA THR A 734 -12.87 -13.11 1.91
C THR A 734 -12.37 -14.31 2.70
N PHE A 735 -12.65 -14.38 4.01
CA PHE A 735 -12.20 -15.47 4.87
C PHE A 735 -13.26 -16.57 5.08
N ALA A 736 -14.33 -16.60 4.28
CA ALA A 736 -15.35 -17.64 4.36
C ALA A 736 -14.77 -19.03 4.05
N LEU A 737 -15.11 -20.01 4.90
CA LEU A 737 -14.61 -21.38 4.80
C LEU A 737 -15.70 -22.35 4.35
N ALA A 738 -15.30 -23.37 3.60
CA ALA A 738 -16.07 -24.57 3.37
C ALA A 738 -15.43 -25.73 4.15
N TYR A 739 -16.24 -26.45 4.93
CA TYR A 739 -15.83 -27.57 5.75
C TYR A 739 -16.23 -28.89 5.10
N ALA A 740 -15.30 -29.84 5.06
CA ALA A 740 -15.56 -31.17 4.51
C ALA A 740 -16.45 -31.97 5.48
N GLY A 741 -17.34 -32.80 4.92
CA GLY A 741 -18.11 -33.76 5.69
C GLY A 741 -17.21 -34.77 6.39
N LYS A 742 -17.61 -35.23 7.58
CA LYS A 742 -16.78 -36.08 8.42
C LYS A 742 -17.64 -36.94 9.35
N SER A 743 -17.30 -38.23 9.42
CA SER A 743 -17.79 -39.13 10.47
C SER A 743 -16.72 -39.29 11.55
N VAL A 744 -17.10 -39.13 12.81
CA VAL A 744 -16.20 -39.21 13.98
C VAL A 744 -16.77 -40.20 14.98
N THR A 745 -15.99 -41.21 15.34
CA THR A 745 -16.36 -42.15 16.40
C THR A 745 -15.46 -41.95 17.61
N SER A 746 -16.08 -41.83 18.79
CA SER A 746 -15.40 -41.80 20.08
C SER A 746 -15.87 -42.97 20.93
N MET A 747 -14.91 -43.68 21.53
CA MET A 747 -15.15 -44.73 22.51
C MET A 747 -14.68 -44.24 23.87
N ARG A 748 -15.51 -44.45 24.89
CA ARG A 748 -15.26 -44.15 26.28
C ARG A 748 -15.45 -45.41 27.13
N THR A 749 -14.50 -45.70 28.01
CA THR A 749 -14.63 -46.75 29.02
C THR A 749 -14.68 -46.12 30.40
N GLU A 750 -15.51 -46.66 31.28
CA GLU A 750 -15.64 -46.19 32.67
C GLU A 750 -15.49 -47.36 33.64
N LEU A 751 -14.77 -47.10 34.73
CA LEU A 751 -14.71 -47.98 35.89
C LEU A 751 -15.03 -47.17 37.12
N GLY A 752 -16.00 -47.60 37.92
CA GLY A 752 -16.44 -46.79 39.05
C GLY A 752 -17.08 -47.57 40.18
N LEU A 753 -17.32 -46.83 41.25
CA LEU A 753 -18.01 -47.27 42.44
C LEU A 753 -19.20 -46.36 42.70
N ARG A 754 -20.36 -46.97 42.91
CA ARG A 754 -21.58 -46.29 43.32
C ARG A 754 -21.91 -46.61 44.77
N SER A 755 -22.49 -45.66 45.48
CA SER A 755 -23.01 -45.85 46.83
C SER A 755 -24.47 -45.44 46.92
N ASP A 756 -25.25 -46.12 47.76
CA ASP A 756 -26.64 -45.79 48.04
C ASP A 756 -27.01 -46.03 49.51
N LYS A 757 -27.87 -45.17 50.07
CA LYS A 757 -28.48 -45.36 51.39
C LYS A 757 -29.89 -44.79 51.44
N SER A 758 -30.84 -45.61 51.89
CA SER A 758 -32.25 -45.23 52.01
C SER A 758 -32.64 -44.97 53.46
N PHE A 759 -33.49 -43.97 53.67
CA PHE A 759 -34.05 -43.54 54.94
C PHE A 759 -35.57 -43.57 54.83
N VAL A 760 -36.22 -44.29 55.74
CA VAL A 760 -37.70 -44.36 55.79
C VAL A 760 -38.23 -43.11 56.49
N LEU A 761 -39.16 -42.42 55.85
CA LEU A 761 -39.92 -41.29 56.36
C LEU A 761 -41.39 -41.71 56.52
N THR A 762 -42.21 -40.93 57.22
CA THR A 762 -43.60 -41.28 57.57
C THR A 762 -44.47 -41.70 56.37
N GLU A 763 -44.26 -41.12 55.18
CA GLU A 763 -45.03 -41.42 53.96
C GLU A 763 -44.13 -41.51 52.69
N ALA A 764 -42.82 -41.58 52.87
CA ALA A 764 -41.86 -41.58 51.77
C ALA A 764 -40.54 -42.29 52.13
N ILE A 765 -39.71 -42.58 51.13
CA ILE A 765 -38.35 -43.08 51.30
C ILE A 765 -37.40 -42.08 50.65
N LEU A 766 -36.46 -41.55 51.43
CA LEU A 766 -35.36 -40.72 50.92
C LEU A 766 -34.16 -41.62 50.64
N THR A 767 -33.66 -41.65 49.41
CA THR A 767 -32.43 -42.35 49.04
C THR A 767 -31.35 -41.36 48.64
N LEU A 768 -30.22 -41.40 49.32
CA LEU A 768 -29.02 -40.64 48.99
C LEU A 768 -28.05 -41.53 48.24
N ARG A 769 -27.44 -41.01 47.18
CA ARG A 769 -26.58 -41.78 46.29
C ARG A 769 -25.33 -41.01 45.89
N GLY A 770 -24.23 -41.73 45.73
CA GLY A 770 -22.94 -41.21 45.31
C GLY A 770 -22.32 -42.03 44.19
N ARG A 771 -21.43 -41.41 43.41
CA ARG A 771 -20.59 -42.10 42.42
C ARG A 771 -19.20 -41.47 42.40
N ALA A 772 -18.18 -42.31 42.30
CA ALA A 772 -16.84 -41.94 41.88
C ALA A 772 -16.39 -42.91 40.78
N ALA A 773 -15.92 -42.41 39.65
CA ALA A 773 -15.46 -43.24 38.54
C ALA A 773 -14.27 -42.61 37.80
N TRP A 774 -13.47 -43.44 37.18
CA TRP A 774 -12.48 -43.06 36.18
C TRP A 774 -13.04 -43.34 34.79
N ALA A 775 -12.86 -42.38 33.88
CA ALA A 775 -13.20 -42.51 32.48
C ALA A 775 -11.95 -42.39 31.60
N HIS A 776 -11.89 -43.21 30.56
CA HIS A 776 -10.85 -43.15 29.53
C HIS A 776 -11.45 -42.95 28.14
N ASP A 777 -11.03 -41.90 27.44
CA ASP A 777 -11.43 -41.55 26.07
C ASP A 777 -10.34 -41.92 25.06
N TYR A 778 -10.70 -42.75 24.09
CA TYR A 778 -9.75 -43.25 23.08
C TYR A 778 -9.54 -42.26 21.93
N ASN A 779 -10.49 -41.35 21.69
CA ASN A 779 -10.41 -40.34 20.63
C ASN A 779 -10.89 -38.95 21.11
N PRO A 780 -10.05 -38.23 21.87
CA PRO A 780 -10.39 -36.88 22.33
C PRO A 780 -10.17 -35.80 21.26
N ASP A 781 -9.49 -36.12 20.15
CA ASP A 781 -9.10 -35.14 19.15
C ASP A 781 -10.32 -34.55 18.43
N ARG A 782 -10.33 -33.22 18.28
CA ARG A 782 -11.38 -32.49 17.57
C ARG A 782 -10.73 -31.71 16.44
N ASN A 783 -10.85 -32.22 15.23
CA ASN A 783 -10.33 -31.56 14.04
C ASN A 783 -11.36 -31.52 12.92
N VAL A 784 -11.25 -30.49 12.08
CA VAL A 784 -12.05 -30.31 10.86
C VAL A 784 -11.14 -29.92 9.71
N ALA A 785 -11.49 -30.39 8.51
CA ALA A 785 -10.85 -29.96 7.28
C ALA A 785 -11.62 -28.78 6.69
N ALA A 786 -10.93 -27.66 6.49
CA ALA A 786 -11.49 -26.43 5.96
C ALA A 786 -10.78 -26.03 4.66
N THR A 787 -11.48 -25.29 3.80
CA THR A 787 -10.93 -24.70 2.57
C THR A 787 -11.45 -23.28 2.43
N PHE A 788 -10.57 -22.34 2.08
CA PHE A 788 -11.00 -20.97 1.75
C PHE A 788 -11.88 -20.97 0.50
N GLN A 789 -13.08 -20.42 0.60
CA GLN A 789 -13.99 -20.32 -0.54
C GLN A 789 -13.45 -19.37 -1.61
N ALA A 790 -12.79 -18.27 -1.20
CA ALA A 790 -12.16 -17.33 -2.11
C ALA A 790 -10.87 -17.86 -2.76
N LEU A 791 -10.27 -18.93 -2.21
CA LEU A 791 -9.03 -19.55 -2.71
C LEU A 791 -9.22 -21.07 -2.89
N PRO A 792 -9.95 -21.52 -3.93
CA PRO A 792 -10.18 -22.93 -4.16
C PRO A 792 -8.88 -23.76 -4.18
N GLY A 793 -8.86 -24.83 -3.39
CA GLY A 793 -7.68 -25.69 -3.21
C GLY A 793 -6.64 -25.16 -2.23
N ALA A 794 -6.93 -24.09 -1.48
CA ALA A 794 -6.20 -23.72 -0.26
C ALA A 794 -6.87 -24.40 0.95
N SER A 795 -6.63 -25.70 1.10
CA SER A 795 -7.24 -26.54 2.13
C SER A 795 -6.27 -26.82 3.27
N PHE A 796 -6.79 -26.90 4.49
CA PHE A 796 -6.00 -27.16 5.70
C PHE A 796 -6.84 -27.88 6.76
N VAL A 797 -6.18 -28.44 7.77
CA VAL A 797 -6.83 -29.06 8.93
C VAL A 797 -6.60 -28.17 10.14
N VAL A 798 -7.69 -27.82 10.83
CA VAL A 798 -7.67 -27.08 12.09
C VAL A 798 -8.09 -28.00 13.23
N SER A 799 -7.41 -27.89 14.37
CA SER A 799 -7.73 -28.63 15.58
C SER A 799 -8.25 -27.69 16.66
N GLY A 800 -9.34 -28.06 17.32
CA GLY A 800 -9.91 -27.33 18.46
C GLY A 800 -9.34 -27.77 19.80
N ALA A 801 -9.86 -27.20 20.89
CA ALA A 801 -9.59 -27.68 22.24
C ALA A 801 -9.99 -29.16 22.37
N ALA A 802 -9.06 -29.99 22.82
CA ALA A 802 -9.24 -31.42 22.99
C ALA A 802 -9.26 -31.76 24.48
N GLN A 803 -10.13 -32.70 24.86
CA GLN A 803 -10.20 -33.16 26.23
C GLN A 803 -9.00 -34.03 26.59
N ALA A 804 -8.75 -34.19 27.89
CA ALA A 804 -7.84 -35.21 28.36
C ALA A 804 -8.35 -36.61 28.01
N ARG A 805 -7.43 -37.55 27.80
CA ARG A 805 -7.80 -38.97 27.65
C ARG A 805 -8.35 -39.56 28.95
N ASN A 806 -8.06 -38.96 30.10
CA ASN A 806 -8.47 -39.49 31.40
C ASN A 806 -9.23 -38.42 32.17
N ALA A 807 -10.38 -38.79 32.73
CA ALA A 807 -11.17 -37.91 33.57
C ALA A 807 -11.67 -38.63 34.83
N ALA A 808 -11.81 -37.87 35.91
CA ALA A 808 -12.51 -38.27 37.12
C ALA A 808 -13.97 -37.84 37.04
N LEU A 809 -14.88 -38.76 37.32
CA LEU A 809 -16.32 -38.55 37.33
C LEU A 809 -16.86 -38.65 38.75
N THR A 810 -17.69 -37.69 39.14
CA THR A 810 -18.33 -37.65 40.46
C THR A 810 -19.83 -37.42 40.31
N THR A 811 -20.65 -38.09 41.13
CA THR A 811 -22.09 -37.83 41.17
C THR A 811 -22.58 -37.78 42.61
N ALA A 812 -23.50 -36.85 42.88
CA ALA A 812 -24.30 -36.80 44.08
C ALA A 812 -25.78 -36.74 43.70
N SER A 813 -26.61 -37.59 44.29
CA SER A 813 -28.04 -37.64 43.97
C SER A 813 -28.87 -37.87 45.23
N ALA A 814 -30.06 -37.26 45.25
CA ALA A 814 -31.06 -37.44 46.28
C ALA A 814 -32.41 -37.73 45.62
N GLU A 815 -33.09 -38.77 46.09
CA GLU A 815 -34.37 -39.20 45.56
C GLU A 815 -35.38 -39.39 46.69
N LEU A 816 -36.58 -38.83 46.55
CA LEU A 816 -37.69 -38.99 47.47
C LEU A 816 -38.83 -39.74 46.76
N LYS A 817 -39.18 -40.92 47.26
CA LYS A 817 -40.24 -41.79 46.72
C LYS A 817 -41.40 -41.87 47.71
N TRP A 818 -42.58 -41.41 47.31
CA TRP A 818 -43.80 -41.51 48.11
C TRP A 818 -44.48 -42.86 47.94
N MET A 819 -45.24 -43.27 48.94
CA MET A 819 -45.98 -44.55 48.91
C MET A 819 -47.10 -44.58 47.86
N ASN A 820 -47.52 -43.43 47.34
CA ASN A 820 -48.57 -43.28 46.32
C ASN A 820 -48.07 -43.47 44.86
N GLY A 821 -46.82 -43.92 44.67
CA GLY A 821 -46.25 -44.20 43.35
C GLY A 821 -45.46 -43.04 42.73
N TRP A 822 -45.50 -41.84 43.32
CA TRP A 822 -44.70 -40.71 42.87
C TRP A 822 -43.26 -40.76 43.40
N SER A 823 -42.31 -40.25 42.61
CA SER A 823 -40.94 -39.99 43.09
C SER A 823 -40.33 -38.78 42.40
N ILE A 824 -39.48 -38.06 43.13
CA ILE A 824 -38.68 -36.94 42.63
C ILE A 824 -37.21 -37.20 42.92
N ALA A 825 -36.34 -36.93 41.95
CA ALA A 825 -34.90 -37.08 42.09
C ALA A 825 -34.17 -35.83 41.60
N GLY A 826 -33.11 -35.44 42.32
CA GLY A 826 -32.16 -34.42 41.91
C GLY A 826 -30.76 -35.01 41.88
N THR A 827 -30.04 -34.82 40.77
CA THR A 827 -28.71 -35.38 40.53
C THR A 827 -27.77 -34.28 40.05
N PHE A 828 -26.57 -34.23 40.62
CA PHE A 828 -25.46 -33.38 40.20
C PHE A 828 -24.27 -34.25 39.81
N GLU A 829 -23.68 -33.97 38.64
CA GLU A 829 -22.56 -34.68 38.05
C GLU A 829 -21.39 -33.72 37.80
N GLY A 830 -20.18 -34.17 38.09
CA GLY A 830 -18.92 -33.47 37.79
C GLY A 830 -17.98 -34.36 36.97
N GLU A 831 -17.29 -33.76 36.02
CA GLU A 831 -16.26 -34.40 35.19
C GLU A 831 -15.00 -33.52 35.18
N PHE A 832 -13.87 -34.06 35.62
CA PHE A 832 -12.65 -33.29 35.86
C PHE A 832 -11.43 -33.97 35.25
N SER A 833 -10.59 -33.18 34.58
CA SER A 833 -9.25 -33.57 34.13
C SER A 833 -8.28 -32.40 34.27
N ASP A 834 -7.05 -32.55 33.76
CA ASP A 834 -6.04 -31.50 33.71
C ASP A 834 -6.42 -30.33 32.78
N VAL A 835 -7.31 -30.55 31.80
CA VAL A 835 -7.72 -29.54 30.81
C VAL A 835 -9.23 -29.36 30.67
N THR A 836 -10.05 -30.14 31.39
CA THR A 836 -11.51 -30.09 31.27
C THR A 836 -12.19 -30.03 32.63
N GLN A 837 -13.18 -29.15 32.75
CA GLN A 837 -14.07 -29.05 33.91
C GLN A 837 -15.51 -29.02 33.41
N GLY A 838 -16.30 -30.01 33.81
CA GLY A 838 -17.70 -30.17 33.43
C GLY A 838 -18.62 -30.33 34.63
N TYR A 839 -19.78 -29.70 34.56
CA TYR A 839 -20.82 -29.77 35.57
C TYR A 839 -22.17 -30.03 34.89
N ALA A 840 -22.93 -30.99 35.40
CA ALA A 840 -24.27 -31.28 34.89
C ALA A 840 -25.27 -31.52 36.02
N GLY A 841 -26.52 -31.18 35.77
CA GLY A 841 -27.64 -31.35 36.69
C GLY A 841 -28.81 -32.05 36.00
N LYS A 842 -29.50 -32.91 36.73
CA LYS A 842 -30.73 -33.60 36.28
C LYS A 842 -31.77 -33.53 37.39
N GLY A 843 -33.01 -33.20 37.04
CA GLY A 843 -34.16 -33.27 37.94
C GLY A 843 -35.23 -34.13 37.30
N ALA A 844 -35.64 -35.21 37.95
CA ALA A 844 -36.58 -36.18 37.41
C ALA A 844 -37.83 -36.31 38.29
N LEU A 845 -38.99 -36.41 37.67
CA LEU A 845 -40.28 -36.74 38.30
C LEU A 845 -40.80 -38.02 37.66
N ARG A 846 -41.26 -38.98 38.46
CA ARG A 846 -41.71 -40.28 38.00
C ARG A 846 -42.97 -40.73 38.70
N TYR A 847 -43.82 -41.43 37.96
CA TYR A 847 -45.03 -42.07 38.46
C TYR A 847 -45.04 -43.55 38.07
N SER A 848 -45.27 -44.40 39.08
CA SER A 848 -45.36 -45.85 38.98
C SER A 848 -46.76 -46.28 39.41
N TRP A 849 -47.47 -47.05 38.58
CA TRP A 849 -48.81 -47.57 38.88
C TRP A 849 -48.89 -49.09 38.70
#